data_AF-B4D4S9-F1
#
_entry.id   AF-B4D4S9-F1
#
_cell.length_a   1.000
_cell.length_b   1.000
_cell.length_c   1.000
_cell.angle_alpha   90.00
_cell.angle_beta   90.00
_cell.angle_gamma   90.00
#
_symmetry.space_group_name_H-M   'P 1'
#
loop_
_entity.id
_entity.type
_entity.pdbx_description
1 polymer ?
#
loop_
_entity_poly.entity_id
_entity_poly.type
_entity_poly.pdbx_seq_one_letter_code
_entity_poly.pdbx_strand_id
1 'polypeptide(L)'
;MYPLVCLRSVRVLRIAALLFLILAAPLRSMALDASALQAMVIVEGDEGRGSGFVLKMGNQTFLITNSHVIRGNRNVKFKNLHNADLSTGALEIADEVDAVRAEVSNATNVLELEPNIDKLKIGDEVIVAGNSEGAGVVREIPGKVVGIGPDRIEVDAEFVPGNSGSPILLKSTGKVIGIATYLYVPRGRTGAKSPFSLNEVRRFGYRLDTVGKWVTPPSKSRLMEEGMKLAELEDLFKTITSILESNANFVTKWGASTFVNKDETKDYPAFVSLKTAIEDFVKGYKGAANGDDKTKAATAFFAKIKSVMDEDTHGLAQNQFSGFFGTQLKESLDQFKNFGEWYEGTAMPAYRDNWVTSEFMVSGRSSLPKIDPAKFKLVLSDRVAQGEALDNCHHVWYPTEAEPANTAGLFWIIVDPAGQQKVMEMHHTSVRVRTPVAGTYKVYVEFRGDGRSKTVSNVVEVKYETAGLAVTTLEASASRMANAVIAANSPEAFTLTGVRQGTKITLQYLRGAWKSWGRIATAQPDDPNAEGGDVCRLAIALPVKDGKVGEVLAVVRPNTRKEAFVFEAQQDYPTLVLRINSKDISYSGNPGSVEYKLSVQPPGAPAPREEAPPKGFAALGLGRTMLLTGSNEARWEPTKGEWKIEKGVLTGTGDSIAHCKVTVAPPFALEFKIKVLAGMRPARQIGFGVVCQ
;
A
#
# COMPACT_ATOMS: atom_id res chain seq x y z
N MET A 1 31.57 64.46 -48.00
CA MET A 1 30.15 64.13 -47.79
C MET A 1 29.91 64.17 -46.27
N TYR A 2 29.11 65.14 -45.81
CA TYR A 2 28.62 65.31 -44.43
C TYR A 2 27.73 64.12 -43.97
N PRO A 3 27.31 63.96 -42.69
CA PRO A 3 27.74 64.62 -41.44
C PRO A 3 27.88 63.73 -40.17
N LEU A 4 28.51 64.33 -39.15
CA LEU A 4 28.23 64.43 -37.69
C LEU A 4 27.43 63.37 -36.87
N VAL A 5 27.88 63.25 -35.59
CA VAL A 5 27.18 63.26 -34.27
C VAL A 5 27.66 62.08 -33.37
N CYS A 6 28.53 62.27 -32.37
CA CYS A 6 28.39 62.85 -31.01
C CYS A 6 27.89 61.89 -29.89
N LEU A 7 28.82 61.63 -28.96
CA LEU A 7 28.73 61.55 -27.49
C LEU A 7 27.91 60.47 -26.71
N ARG A 8 28.67 59.83 -25.80
CA ARG A 8 28.39 59.45 -24.40
C ARG A 8 27.25 58.44 -24.11
N SER A 9 27.59 57.34 -23.43
CA SER A 9 27.36 57.23 -21.97
C SER A 9 27.87 55.90 -21.38
N VAL A 10 28.88 56.02 -20.53
CA VAL A 10 29.24 55.05 -19.49
C VAL A 10 28.09 54.98 -18.49
N ARG A 11 27.29 53.90 -18.47
CA ARG A 11 26.38 53.46 -17.37
C ARG A 11 25.40 52.37 -17.85
N VAL A 12 25.87 51.16 -18.16
CA VAL A 12 24.94 50.00 -18.31
C VAL A 12 25.46 48.70 -17.68
N LEU A 13 26.77 48.55 -17.47
CA LEU A 13 27.35 47.25 -17.07
C LEU A 13 27.33 46.91 -15.56
N ARG A 14 26.59 47.63 -14.71
CA ARG A 14 26.49 47.33 -13.25
C ARG A 14 25.08 47.10 -12.70
N ILE A 15 24.02 47.18 -13.51
CA ILE A 15 22.64 46.99 -13.03
C ILE A 15 22.11 45.56 -13.28
N ALA A 16 22.66 44.83 -14.27
CA ALA A 16 22.23 43.46 -14.55
C ALA A 16 22.66 42.43 -13.48
N ALA A 17 23.76 42.70 -12.74
CA ALA A 17 24.23 41.81 -11.67
C ALA A 17 23.52 42.07 -10.31
N LEU A 18 22.87 43.23 -10.13
CA LEU A 18 22.14 43.55 -8.90
C LEU A 18 20.67 43.11 -8.97
N LEU A 19 20.07 43.01 -10.16
CA LEU A 19 18.70 42.50 -10.32
C LEU A 19 18.59 40.96 -10.25
N PHE A 20 19.69 40.22 -10.44
CA PHE A 20 19.69 38.77 -10.25
C PHE A 20 19.85 38.33 -8.78
N LEU A 21 20.12 39.27 -7.87
CA LEU A 21 20.28 39.00 -6.43
C LEU A 21 19.02 39.30 -5.60
N ILE A 22 17.90 39.73 -6.22
CA ILE A 22 16.65 40.08 -5.51
C ILE A 22 15.48 39.13 -5.85
N LEU A 23 15.65 38.13 -6.74
CA LEU A 23 14.59 37.17 -7.08
C LEU A 23 14.93 35.69 -6.85
N ALA A 24 16.07 35.40 -6.22
CA ALA A 24 16.27 34.12 -5.55
C ALA A 24 15.66 34.21 -4.15
N ALA A 25 14.33 34.24 -4.08
CA ALA A 25 13.68 33.80 -2.85
C ALA A 25 14.21 32.37 -2.59
N PRO A 26 14.75 32.06 -1.40
CA PRO A 26 15.11 30.70 -1.10
C PRO A 26 13.85 29.86 -1.34
N LEU A 27 13.97 28.77 -2.10
CA LEU A 27 12.92 27.74 -2.07
C LEU A 27 12.68 27.45 -0.58
N ARG A 28 11.58 27.95 -0.03
CA ARG A 28 11.19 27.67 1.35
C ARG A 28 11.15 26.15 1.47
N SER A 29 11.76 25.64 2.54
CA SER A 29 11.87 24.21 2.79
C SER A 29 10.53 23.52 2.63
N MET A 30 10.56 22.29 2.12
CA MET A 30 9.37 21.44 1.94
C MET A 30 8.78 20.90 3.26
N ALA A 31 9.34 21.26 4.41
CA ALA A 31 8.95 20.80 5.75
C ALA A 31 8.07 21.84 6.47
N LEU A 32 7.27 21.40 7.47
CA LEU A 32 6.61 22.34 8.39
C LEU A 32 7.66 23.26 9.01
N ASP A 33 7.28 24.52 9.23
CA ASP A 33 8.05 25.39 10.10
C ASP A 33 8.11 24.79 11.52
N ALA A 34 9.23 24.97 12.21
CA ALA A 34 9.45 24.47 13.57
C ALA A 34 8.42 24.99 14.58
N SER A 35 7.81 26.15 14.30
CA SER A 35 6.69 26.72 15.07
C SER A 35 5.41 25.89 14.93
N ALA A 36 5.10 25.40 13.72
CA ALA A 36 3.92 24.59 13.44
C ALA A 36 4.01 23.20 14.08
N LEU A 37 5.20 22.60 14.11
CA LEU A 37 5.43 21.36 14.86
C LEU A 37 5.22 21.54 16.37
N GLN A 38 5.65 22.66 16.94
CA GLN A 38 5.46 22.93 18.38
C GLN A 38 4.01 23.19 18.78
N ALA A 39 3.12 23.50 17.83
CA ALA A 39 1.69 23.62 18.07
C ALA A 39 0.97 22.26 18.11
N MET A 40 1.66 21.16 17.79
CA MET A 40 1.09 19.81 17.79
C MET A 40 0.88 19.27 19.20
N VAL A 41 -0.20 18.51 19.36
CA VAL A 41 -0.61 17.89 20.62
C VAL A 41 -0.85 16.41 20.40
N ILE A 42 -0.34 15.59 21.31
CA ILE A 42 -0.67 14.17 21.43
C ILE A 42 -1.85 14.06 22.39
N VAL A 43 -2.92 13.40 21.94
CA VAL A 43 -4.07 13.08 22.80
C VAL A 43 -3.90 11.66 23.30
N GLU A 44 -3.86 11.49 24.62
CA GLU A 44 -3.76 10.19 25.27
C GLU A 44 -5.02 9.92 26.07
N GLY A 45 -5.65 8.78 25.81
CA GLY A 45 -6.71 8.22 26.61
C GLY A 45 -6.36 6.82 27.11
N ASP A 46 -7.25 6.26 27.91
CA ASP A 46 -7.18 4.91 28.46
C ASP A 46 -7.38 3.82 27.39
N GLU A 47 -8.22 4.08 26.39
CA GLU A 47 -8.58 3.12 25.33
C GLU A 47 -7.98 3.48 23.96
N GLY A 48 -7.31 4.63 23.83
CA GLY A 48 -6.78 5.07 22.55
C GLY A 48 -5.86 6.28 22.59
N ARG A 49 -5.26 6.56 21.43
CA ARG A 49 -4.38 7.72 21.19
C ARG A 49 -4.74 8.38 19.87
N GLY A 50 -4.60 9.69 19.84
CA GLY A 50 -4.82 10.49 18.64
C GLY A 50 -3.93 11.71 18.58
N SER A 51 -4.31 12.62 17.70
CA SER A 51 -3.61 13.87 17.45
C SER A 51 -4.51 15.06 17.80
N GLY A 52 -3.89 16.19 18.05
CA GLY A 52 -4.53 17.48 18.21
C GLY A 52 -3.55 18.58 17.89
N PHE A 53 -4.00 19.82 17.95
CA PHE A 53 -3.13 20.97 17.73
C PHE A 53 -3.71 22.21 18.39
N VAL A 54 -2.84 23.19 18.63
CA VAL A 54 -3.23 24.48 19.17
C VAL A 54 -3.48 25.46 18.03
N LEU A 55 -4.69 26.00 17.96
CA LEU A 55 -5.18 26.89 16.90
C LEU A 55 -5.67 28.20 17.50
N LYS A 56 -5.24 29.31 16.90
CA LYS A 56 -5.85 30.61 17.16
C LYS A 56 -7.15 30.74 16.38
N MET A 57 -8.26 30.93 17.10
CA MET A 57 -9.59 31.20 16.53
C MET A 57 -10.10 32.54 17.07
N GLY A 58 -10.15 33.56 16.21
CA GLY A 58 -10.44 34.93 16.63
C GLY A 58 -9.38 35.45 17.60
N ASN A 59 -9.81 35.91 18.77
CA ASN A 59 -8.92 36.45 19.81
C ASN A 59 -8.50 35.41 20.86
N GLN A 60 -8.97 34.17 20.74
CA GLN A 60 -8.70 33.10 21.68
C GLN A 60 -7.86 32.00 21.03
N THR A 61 -7.26 31.16 21.87
CA THR A 61 -6.46 30.02 21.45
C THR A 61 -7.08 28.75 21.99
N PHE A 62 -7.25 27.77 21.12
CA PHE A 62 -7.91 26.51 21.45
C PHE A 62 -7.01 25.34 21.09
N LEU A 63 -6.97 24.34 21.97
CA LEU A 63 -6.69 22.98 21.55
C LEU A 63 -7.84 22.51 20.65
N ILE A 64 -7.53 21.85 19.53
CA ILE A 64 -8.49 21.21 18.63
C ILE A 64 -8.13 19.73 18.49
N THR A 65 -9.12 18.85 18.52
CA THR A 65 -9.03 17.41 18.16
C THR A 65 -10.39 16.90 17.67
N ASN A 66 -10.50 15.62 17.30
CA ASN A 66 -11.79 15.01 16.95
C ASN A 66 -12.55 14.57 18.21
N SER A 67 -13.89 14.54 18.15
CA SER A 67 -14.68 13.99 19.26
C SER A 67 -14.53 12.47 19.36
N HIS A 68 -14.33 11.75 18.25
CA HIS A 68 -14.07 10.31 18.31
C HIS A 68 -12.73 9.94 18.96
N VAL A 69 -11.76 10.88 19.02
CA VAL A 69 -10.47 10.65 19.69
C VAL A 69 -10.65 10.63 21.22
N ILE A 70 -11.59 11.41 21.75
CA ILE A 70 -11.91 11.41 23.19
C ILE A 70 -13.02 10.43 23.56
N ARG A 71 -13.81 9.98 22.58
CA ARG A 71 -14.88 8.97 22.76
C ARG A 71 -14.28 7.65 23.29
N GLY A 72 -15.00 6.99 24.20
CA GLY A 72 -14.53 5.74 24.82
C GLY A 72 -13.40 5.89 25.83
N ASN A 73 -13.03 7.12 26.22
CA ASN A 73 -11.96 7.34 27.21
C ASN A 73 -12.52 8.01 28.46
N ARG A 74 -12.27 7.43 29.65
CA ARG A 74 -12.59 8.07 30.94
C ARG A 74 -11.56 9.14 31.27
N ASN A 75 -10.30 8.93 30.89
CA ASN A 75 -9.17 9.76 31.28
C ASN A 75 -8.40 10.30 30.08
N VAL A 76 -8.81 11.45 29.56
CA VAL A 76 -8.11 12.12 28.45
C VAL A 76 -7.10 13.14 28.96
N LYS A 77 -5.87 13.03 28.46
CA LYS A 77 -4.75 13.97 28.62
C LYS A 77 -4.31 14.54 27.27
N PHE A 78 -3.83 15.77 27.31
CA PHE A 78 -3.33 16.49 26.14
C PHE A 78 -1.88 16.87 26.41
N LYS A 79 -0.96 16.39 25.57
CA LYS A 79 0.47 16.59 25.75
C LYS A 79 1.10 17.30 24.58
N ASN A 80 1.94 18.29 24.84
CA ASN A 80 2.77 18.88 23.80
C ASN A 80 3.94 17.93 23.45
N LEU A 81 4.74 18.30 22.44
CA LEU A 81 5.90 17.50 22.02
C LEU A 81 7.07 17.48 23.02
N HIS A 82 7.00 18.29 24.07
CA HIS A 82 7.93 18.26 25.20
C HIS A 82 7.43 17.39 26.36
N ASN A 83 6.38 16.59 26.13
CA ASN A 83 5.74 15.71 27.11
C ASN A 83 5.16 16.46 28.33
N ALA A 84 4.85 17.75 28.17
CA ALA A 84 4.15 18.53 29.18
C ALA A 84 2.65 18.51 28.93
N ASP A 85 1.87 18.31 29.99
CA ASP A 85 0.41 18.37 29.94
C ASP A 85 -0.07 19.80 29.65
N LEU A 86 -0.96 19.96 28.66
CA LEU A 86 -1.61 21.24 28.40
C LEU A 86 -2.71 21.48 29.44
N SER A 87 -2.67 22.65 30.07
CA SER A 87 -3.78 23.14 30.89
C SER A 87 -4.88 23.67 29.97
N THR A 88 -6.05 23.04 30.03
CA THR A 88 -7.20 23.41 29.19
C THR A 88 -8.35 23.93 30.05
N GLY A 89 -9.14 24.85 29.50
CA GLY A 89 -10.46 25.20 30.02
C GLY A 89 -11.48 24.06 29.84
N ALA A 90 -12.76 24.40 29.87
CA ALA A 90 -13.84 23.45 29.61
C ALA A 90 -13.72 22.90 28.17
N LEU A 91 -13.97 21.60 28.01
CA LEU A 91 -14.12 21.00 26.68
C LEU A 91 -15.42 21.52 26.06
N GLU A 92 -15.39 21.83 24.78
CA GLU A 92 -16.56 22.14 23.96
C GLU A 92 -16.58 21.18 22.78
N ILE A 93 -17.74 20.63 22.46
CA ILE A 93 -17.93 19.72 21.33
C ILE A 93 -18.74 20.42 20.25
N ALA A 94 -18.33 20.31 18.99
CA ALA A 94 -19.12 20.81 17.87
C ALA A 94 -20.47 20.07 17.80
N ASP A 95 -21.51 20.69 17.25
CA ASP A 95 -22.85 20.12 17.13
C ASP A 95 -22.99 19.15 15.95
N GLU A 96 -22.44 19.51 14.79
CA GLU A 96 -22.69 18.80 13.52
C GLU A 96 -21.47 18.05 12.98
N VAL A 97 -20.27 18.31 13.50
CA VAL A 97 -19.04 17.72 12.99
C VAL A 97 -18.19 17.12 14.11
N ASP A 98 -17.30 16.21 13.72
CA ASP A 98 -16.44 15.45 14.62
C ASP A 98 -15.27 16.32 15.11
N ALA A 99 -15.55 17.27 16.00
CA ALA A 99 -14.56 18.19 16.53
C ALA A 99 -14.82 18.51 18.00
N VAL A 100 -13.74 18.59 18.77
CA VAL A 100 -13.70 19.06 20.14
C VAL A 100 -12.66 20.15 20.25
N ARG A 101 -12.96 21.17 21.04
CA ARG A 101 -12.00 22.20 21.39
C ARG A 101 -11.95 22.46 22.88
N ALA A 102 -10.87 23.06 23.33
CA ALA A 102 -10.73 23.54 24.70
C ALA A 102 -9.84 24.77 24.71
N GLU A 103 -10.23 25.82 25.42
CA GLU A 103 -9.39 27.01 25.52
C GLU A 103 -8.06 26.68 26.20
N VAL A 104 -6.95 27.20 25.67
CA VAL A 104 -5.61 27.04 26.25
C VAL A 104 -5.01 28.41 26.51
N SER A 105 -4.69 28.66 27.78
CA SER A 105 -4.01 29.89 28.20
C SER A 105 -2.49 29.79 27.97
N ASN A 106 -1.86 30.88 27.55
CA ASN A 106 -0.41 31.03 27.44
C ASN A 106 0.31 30.08 26.47
N ALA A 107 -0.38 29.57 25.44
CA ALA A 107 0.29 28.83 24.37
C ALA A 107 1.20 29.77 23.56
N THR A 108 2.49 29.43 23.47
CA THR A 108 3.50 30.21 22.73
C THR A 108 3.57 29.85 21.26
N ASN A 109 3.20 28.62 20.91
CA ASN A 109 3.18 28.12 19.53
C ASN A 109 1.75 27.78 19.14
N VAL A 110 1.21 28.53 18.18
CA VAL A 110 -0.19 28.43 17.74
C VAL A 110 -0.24 28.41 16.22
N LEU A 111 -1.13 27.59 15.68
CA LEU A 111 -1.48 27.62 14.26
C LEU A 111 -2.53 28.69 14.00
N GLU A 112 -2.65 29.10 12.75
CA GLU A 112 -3.73 30.00 12.29
C GLU A 112 -4.62 29.27 11.29
N LEU A 113 -5.92 29.59 11.32
CA LEU A 113 -6.86 29.14 10.30
C LEU A 113 -6.63 29.92 9.00
N GLU A 114 -6.78 29.25 7.85
CA GLU A 114 -6.74 29.90 6.54
C GLU A 114 -7.98 30.81 6.37
N PRO A 115 -7.81 32.14 6.32
CA PRO A 115 -8.95 33.06 6.26
C PRO A 115 -9.71 33.00 4.93
N ASN A 116 -9.10 32.51 3.85
CA ASN A 116 -9.71 32.47 2.53
C ASN A 116 -9.82 31.03 2.00
N ILE A 117 -10.39 30.12 2.78
CA ILE A 117 -10.56 28.74 2.33
C ILE A 117 -11.41 28.62 1.06
N ASP A 118 -12.27 29.61 0.77
CA ASP A 118 -13.03 29.67 -0.49
C ASP A 118 -12.15 29.78 -1.74
N LYS A 119 -10.86 30.14 -1.57
CA LYS A 119 -9.87 30.17 -2.66
C LYS A 119 -9.11 28.85 -2.80
N LEU A 120 -9.35 27.87 -1.94
CA LEU A 120 -8.75 26.55 -1.99
C LEU A 120 -9.10 25.85 -3.31
N LYS A 121 -8.13 25.18 -3.92
CA LYS A 121 -8.28 24.50 -5.21
C LYS A 121 -7.89 23.04 -5.09
N ILE A 122 -8.57 22.21 -5.88
CA ILE A 122 -8.11 20.84 -6.13
C ILE A 122 -6.71 20.91 -6.75
N GLY A 123 -5.78 20.13 -6.21
CA GLY A 123 -4.37 20.11 -6.57
C GLY A 123 -3.46 20.93 -5.64
N ASP A 124 -4.03 21.78 -4.77
CA ASP A 124 -3.26 22.52 -3.77
C ASP A 124 -2.52 21.56 -2.84
N GLU A 125 -1.24 21.85 -2.59
CA GLU A 125 -0.41 21.00 -1.75
C GLU A 125 -0.75 21.18 -0.27
N VAL A 126 -0.85 20.06 0.43
CA VAL A 126 -1.15 20.03 1.86
C VAL A 126 -0.16 19.17 2.62
N ILE A 127 -0.09 19.38 3.92
CA ILE A 127 0.62 18.50 4.85
C ILE A 127 -0.33 18.16 6.00
N VAL A 128 -0.46 16.87 6.29
CA VAL A 128 -1.09 16.37 7.52
C VAL A 128 0.01 16.03 8.51
N ALA A 129 0.00 16.64 9.69
CA ALA A 129 1.01 16.40 10.72
C ALA A 129 0.37 15.67 11.91
N GLY A 130 0.83 14.47 12.26
CA GLY A 130 0.12 13.65 13.24
C GLY A 130 0.87 12.49 13.84
N ASN A 131 0.34 11.98 14.96
CA ASN A 131 0.81 10.81 15.69
C ASN A 131 0.38 9.51 14.99
N SER A 132 0.97 9.23 13.82
CA SER A 132 0.66 8.02 13.05
C SER A 132 0.83 6.77 13.90
N GLU A 133 -0.17 5.89 13.87
CA GLU A 133 -0.24 4.63 14.63
C GLU A 133 -0.15 4.79 16.16
N GLY A 134 -0.27 6.00 16.70
CA GLY A 134 -0.24 6.23 18.15
C GLY A 134 1.15 6.06 18.79
N ALA A 135 2.22 6.04 17.99
CA ALA A 135 3.59 5.76 18.42
C ALA A 135 4.23 6.84 19.33
N GLY A 136 3.55 7.96 19.53
CA GLY A 136 4.05 9.11 20.29
C GLY A 136 4.99 10.00 19.49
N VAL A 137 4.97 9.90 18.15
CA VAL A 137 5.85 10.63 17.24
C VAL A 137 5.02 11.32 16.16
N VAL A 138 5.15 12.64 16.06
CA VAL A 138 4.50 13.40 14.99
C VAL A 138 5.27 13.19 13.68
N ARG A 139 4.55 12.76 12.64
CA ARG A 139 5.06 12.64 11.27
C ARG A 139 4.34 13.61 10.35
N GLU A 140 5.08 14.14 9.39
CA GLU A 140 4.53 14.87 8.26
C GLU A 140 4.10 13.89 7.17
N ILE A 141 2.90 14.09 6.65
CA ILE A 141 2.31 13.29 5.58
C ILE A 141 1.92 14.27 4.46
N PRO A 142 2.76 14.42 3.44
CA PRO A 142 2.46 15.32 2.32
C PRO A 142 1.33 14.75 1.48
N GLY A 143 0.56 15.65 0.87
CA GLY A 143 -0.46 15.30 -0.11
C GLY A 143 -0.97 16.52 -0.86
N LYS A 144 -2.13 16.37 -1.47
CA LYS A 144 -2.87 17.38 -2.23
C LYS A 144 -4.35 17.31 -1.88
N VAL A 145 -5.02 18.43 -2.02
CA VAL A 145 -6.49 18.47 -2.06
C VAL A 145 -6.95 17.76 -3.32
N VAL A 146 -7.78 16.72 -3.17
CA VAL A 146 -8.37 15.97 -4.29
C VAL A 146 -9.89 16.16 -4.41
N GLY A 147 -10.52 16.72 -3.36
CA GLY A 147 -11.94 17.07 -3.36
C GLY A 147 -12.26 18.15 -2.35
N ILE A 148 -13.26 18.97 -2.64
CA ILE A 148 -13.75 20.04 -1.77
C ILE A 148 -15.25 19.90 -1.68
N GLY A 149 -15.75 19.69 -0.46
CA GLY A 149 -17.16 19.65 -0.13
C GLY A 149 -17.61 20.89 0.65
N PRO A 150 -18.91 20.98 0.98
CA PRO A 150 -19.45 22.11 1.74
C PRO A 150 -18.81 22.20 3.13
N ASP A 151 -18.63 21.08 3.81
CA ASP A 151 -18.17 20.96 5.21
C ASP A 151 -16.87 20.17 5.38
N ARG A 152 -16.32 19.63 4.29
CA ARG A 152 -15.19 18.70 4.31
C ARG A 152 -14.25 18.90 3.14
N ILE A 153 -13.00 18.50 3.33
CA ILE A 153 -11.98 18.42 2.29
C ILE A 153 -11.51 16.97 2.16
N GLU A 154 -11.26 16.54 0.92
CA GLU A 154 -10.67 15.26 0.60
C GLU A 154 -9.22 15.48 0.17
N VAL A 155 -8.31 14.69 0.75
CA VAL A 155 -6.87 14.78 0.48
C VAL A 155 -6.30 13.41 0.13
N ASP A 156 -5.25 13.36 -0.69
CA ASP A 156 -4.53 12.11 -0.98
C ASP A 156 -3.37 11.83 -0.01
N ALA A 157 -3.16 12.71 0.99
CA ALA A 157 -2.19 12.50 2.05
C ALA A 157 -2.50 11.18 2.77
N GLU A 158 -1.57 10.22 2.76
CA GLU A 158 -1.78 8.84 3.21
C GLU A 158 -1.85 8.67 4.74
N PHE A 159 -2.62 9.51 5.43
CA PHE A 159 -2.81 9.40 6.87
C PHE A 159 -3.56 8.11 7.24
N VAL A 160 -3.14 7.55 8.38
CA VAL A 160 -3.58 6.28 8.97
C VAL A 160 -4.16 6.51 10.37
N PRO A 161 -4.77 5.50 11.03
CA PRO A 161 -5.19 5.62 12.43
C PRO A 161 -4.10 6.23 13.32
N GLY A 162 -4.50 7.09 14.26
CA GLY A 162 -3.61 7.92 15.09
C GLY A 162 -3.42 9.36 14.58
N ASN A 163 -3.60 9.61 13.27
CA ASN A 163 -3.62 10.97 12.70
C ASN A 163 -4.99 11.66 12.83
N SER A 164 -6.00 10.98 13.36
CA SER A 164 -7.27 11.62 13.70
C SER A 164 -7.02 12.79 14.66
N GLY A 165 -7.51 13.95 14.29
CA GLY A 165 -7.35 15.19 15.03
C GLY A 165 -6.15 16.03 14.59
N SER A 166 -5.38 15.57 13.61
CA SER A 166 -4.28 16.32 13.01
C SER A 166 -4.77 17.53 12.21
N PRO A 167 -4.01 18.63 12.17
CA PRO A 167 -4.29 19.72 11.24
C PRO A 167 -3.98 19.27 9.82
N ILE A 168 -4.83 19.68 8.88
CA ILE A 168 -4.54 19.69 7.45
C ILE A 168 -4.05 21.10 7.13
N LEU A 169 -2.76 21.22 6.83
CA LEU A 169 -2.09 22.49 6.58
C LEU A 169 -1.96 22.75 5.09
N LEU A 170 -2.38 23.93 4.64
CA LEU A 170 -2.13 24.39 3.28
C LEU A 170 -0.65 24.75 3.16
N LYS A 171 0.10 24.03 2.33
CA LYS A 171 1.57 24.14 2.28
C LYS A 171 2.05 25.52 1.85
N SER A 172 1.29 26.25 1.04
CA SER A 172 1.65 27.60 0.58
C SER A 172 1.60 28.65 1.69
N THR A 173 0.75 28.47 2.71
CA THR A 173 0.55 29.46 3.78
C THR A 173 0.98 28.94 5.16
N GLY A 174 1.09 27.62 5.33
CA GLY A 174 1.28 26.97 6.63
C GLY A 174 0.05 27.06 7.53
N LYS A 175 -1.11 27.47 7.00
CA LYS A 175 -2.35 27.66 7.76
C LYS A 175 -3.25 26.45 7.69
N VAL A 176 -4.06 26.26 8.72
CA VAL A 176 -5.00 25.14 8.83
C VAL A 176 -6.19 25.36 7.91
N ILE A 177 -6.51 24.36 7.09
CA ILE A 177 -7.72 24.33 6.26
C ILE A 177 -8.74 23.28 6.74
N GLY A 178 -8.34 22.38 7.62
CA GLY A 178 -9.25 21.40 8.19
C GLY A 178 -8.59 20.53 9.25
N ILE A 179 -9.36 19.59 9.79
CA ILE A 179 -8.94 18.58 10.75
C ILE A 179 -9.07 17.20 10.11
N ALA A 180 -7.99 16.42 10.06
CA ALA A 180 -8.02 15.06 9.52
C ALA A 180 -8.88 14.16 10.42
N THR A 181 -9.87 13.48 9.85
CA THR A 181 -10.92 12.81 10.65
C THR A 181 -11.06 11.33 10.30
N TYR A 182 -11.37 10.99 9.04
CA TYR A 182 -11.71 9.62 8.69
C TYR A 182 -11.22 9.23 7.29
N LEU A 183 -11.08 7.93 7.10
CA LEU A 183 -10.87 7.32 5.80
C LEU A 183 -12.14 6.57 5.39
N TYR A 184 -12.41 6.53 4.10
CA TYR A 184 -13.51 5.80 3.50
C TYR A 184 -12.95 4.89 2.42
N VAL A 185 -13.22 3.60 2.56
CA VAL A 185 -12.95 2.62 1.50
C VAL A 185 -14.29 2.31 0.84
N PRO A 186 -14.51 2.74 -0.42
CA PRO A 186 -15.73 2.41 -1.15
C PRO A 186 -15.87 0.89 -1.24
N ARG A 187 -16.82 0.34 -0.47
CA ARG A 187 -17.27 -1.03 -0.72
C ARG A 187 -18.16 -0.98 -1.95
N GLY A 188 -17.77 -1.68 -3.01
CA GLY A 188 -18.54 -1.70 -4.25
C GLY A 188 -20.00 -2.10 -4.01
N ARG A 189 -20.95 -1.25 -4.41
CA ARG A 189 -22.29 -1.73 -4.75
C ARG A 189 -22.16 -2.56 -6.01
N THR A 190 -22.62 -3.80 -5.97
CA THR A 190 -22.80 -4.62 -7.16
C THR A 190 -23.57 -3.81 -8.22
N GLY A 191 -22.97 -3.62 -9.40
CA GLY A 191 -23.61 -3.01 -10.58
C GLY A 191 -23.41 -1.50 -10.80
N ALA A 192 -22.73 -0.76 -9.92
CA ALA A 192 -22.43 0.66 -10.19
C ALA A 192 -21.03 0.82 -10.82
N LYS A 193 -20.97 1.22 -12.09
CA LYS A 193 -19.72 1.64 -12.76
C LYS A 193 -19.25 2.99 -12.20
N SER A 194 -18.61 2.97 -11.03
CA SER A 194 -17.87 4.13 -10.53
C SER A 194 -16.50 4.21 -11.24
N PRO A 195 -16.07 5.38 -11.72
CA PRO A 195 -14.71 5.58 -12.23
C PRO A 195 -13.64 5.56 -11.12
N PHE A 196 -14.04 5.64 -9.86
CA PHE A 196 -13.16 5.50 -8.69
C PHE A 196 -12.96 4.02 -8.35
N SER A 197 -11.72 3.59 -8.11
CA SER A 197 -11.41 2.17 -7.97
C SER A 197 -12.09 1.57 -6.73
N LEU A 198 -12.53 0.31 -6.81
CA LEU A 198 -13.15 -0.41 -5.69
C LEU A 198 -12.21 -0.62 -4.48
N ASN A 199 -10.95 -0.18 -4.57
CA ASN A 199 -9.91 -0.28 -3.54
C ASN A 199 -9.30 1.09 -3.18
N GLU A 200 -9.89 2.20 -3.63
CA GLU A 200 -9.34 3.54 -3.37
C GLU A 200 -9.67 3.98 -1.94
N VAL A 201 -8.65 4.13 -1.09
CA VAL A 201 -8.82 4.69 0.25
C VAL A 201 -8.93 6.21 0.13
N ARG A 202 -10.16 6.71 0.26
CA ARG A 202 -10.46 8.14 0.27
C ARG A 202 -10.27 8.68 1.68
N ARG A 203 -9.77 9.91 1.82
CA ARG A 203 -9.37 10.45 3.12
C ARG A 203 -9.90 11.86 3.30
N PHE A 204 -10.60 12.08 4.42
CA PHE A 204 -11.39 13.27 4.65
C PHE A 204 -10.98 13.97 5.93
N GLY A 205 -11.06 15.29 5.89
CA GLY A 205 -11.06 16.13 7.07
C GLY A 205 -12.20 17.14 7.05
N TYR A 206 -12.71 17.49 8.23
CA TYR A 206 -13.72 18.54 8.36
C TYR A 206 -13.09 19.92 8.22
N ARG A 207 -13.81 20.82 7.56
CA ARG A 207 -13.47 22.24 7.45
C ARG A 207 -13.77 22.92 8.79
N LEU A 208 -12.77 23.63 9.33
CA LEU A 208 -12.93 24.28 10.65
C LEU A 208 -13.64 25.64 10.57
N ASP A 209 -13.69 26.25 9.38
CA ASP A 209 -14.44 27.48 9.11
C ASP A 209 -15.96 27.23 9.01
N THR A 210 -16.38 25.99 8.78
CA THR A 210 -17.79 25.61 8.65
C THR A 210 -18.34 24.93 9.90
N VAL A 211 -17.59 24.92 11.00
CA VAL A 211 -18.09 24.36 12.26
C VAL A 211 -19.25 25.23 12.73
N GLY A 212 -20.38 24.60 13.00
CA GLY A 212 -21.58 25.23 13.53
C GLY A 212 -21.41 25.68 14.98
N LYS A 213 -22.32 25.25 15.85
CA LYS A 213 -22.30 25.64 17.26
C LYS A 213 -21.32 24.78 18.05
N TRP A 214 -20.50 25.43 18.86
CA TRP A 214 -19.76 24.78 19.93
C TRP A 214 -20.65 24.65 21.17
N VAL A 215 -20.80 23.42 21.66
CA VAL A 215 -21.64 23.07 22.81
C VAL A 215 -20.73 22.78 24.00
N THR A 216 -20.88 23.56 25.06
CA THR A 216 -20.25 23.27 26.35
C THR A 216 -21.08 22.21 27.09
N PRO A 217 -20.56 21.00 27.35
CA PRO A 217 -21.25 19.99 28.13
C PRO A 217 -21.37 20.44 29.60
N PRO A 218 -22.28 19.83 30.39
CA PRO A 218 -22.43 20.17 31.81
C PRO A 218 -21.15 20.01 32.63
N SER A 219 -20.30 19.03 32.28
CA SER A 219 -18.97 18.84 32.86
C SER A 219 -18.10 17.96 31.95
N LYS A 220 -16.78 17.95 32.20
CA LYS A 220 -15.87 17.01 31.51
C LYS A 220 -16.27 15.55 31.77
N SER A 221 -16.60 15.18 33.01
CA SER A 221 -17.04 13.82 33.37
C SER A 221 -18.27 13.42 32.57
N ARG A 222 -19.25 14.32 32.47
CA ARG A 222 -20.48 14.07 31.72
C ARG A 222 -20.19 13.81 30.24
N LEU A 223 -19.30 14.60 29.61
CA LEU A 223 -18.90 14.36 28.22
C LEU A 223 -18.17 13.02 28.05
N MET A 224 -17.32 12.62 29.00
CA MET A 224 -16.65 11.32 28.94
C MET A 224 -17.67 10.17 29.08
N GLU A 225 -18.65 10.28 30.00
CA GLU A 225 -19.73 9.29 30.16
C GLU A 225 -20.57 9.13 28.89
N GLU A 226 -20.90 10.24 28.22
CA GLU A 226 -21.56 10.23 26.92
C GLU A 226 -20.70 9.51 25.86
N GLY A 227 -19.41 9.85 25.79
CA GLY A 227 -18.47 9.19 24.89
C GLY A 227 -18.29 7.69 25.16
N MET A 228 -18.27 7.29 26.43
CA MET A 228 -18.22 5.88 26.84
C MET A 228 -19.45 5.12 26.37
N LYS A 229 -20.65 5.65 26.63
CA LYS A 229 -21.90 4.98 26.22
C LYS A 229 -22.01 4.83 24.71
N LEU A 230 -21.51 5.80 23.93
CA LEU A 230 -21.46 5.68 22.47
C LEU A 230 -20.49 4.59 22.00
N ALA A 231 -19.31 4.50 22.60
CA ALA A 231 -18.35 3.44 22.28
C ALA A 231 -18.92 2.06 22.61
N GLU A 232 -19.54 1.92 23.78
CA GLU A 232 -20.24 0.72 24.23
C GLU A 232 -21.33 0.27 23.23
N LEU A 233 -22.19 1.19 22.79
CA LEU A 233 -23.23 0.89 21.78
C LEU A 233 -22.63 0.46 20.44
N GLU A 234 -21.58 1.14 19.98
CA GLU A 234 -20.90 0.81 18.73
C GLU A 234 -20.26 -0.59 18.78
N ASP A 235 -19.60 -0.91 19.88
CA ASP A 235 -18.94 -2.21 20.06
C ASP A 235 -19.95 -3.33 20.26
N LEU A 236 -21.06 -3.09 20.97
CA LEU A 236 -22.17 -4.04 21.05
C LEU A 236 -22.72 -4.36 19.66
N PHE A 237 -22.98 -3.33 18.83
CA PHE A 237 -23.51 -3.51 17.49
C PHE A 237 -22.54 -4.27 16.58
N LYS A 238 -21.23 -3.95 16.63
CA LYS A 238 -20.18 -4.68 15.90
C LYS A 238 -20.13 -6.15 16.29
N THR A 239 -20.15 -6.44 17.60
CA THR A 239 -20.10 -7.81 18.12
C THR A 239 -21.33 -8.61 17.71
N ILE A 240 -22.53 -8.03 17.81
CA ILE A 240 -23.77 -8.65 17.34
C ILE A 240 -23.70 -8.91 15.83
N THR A 241 -23.25 -7.94 15.04
CA THR A 241 -23.08 -8.12 13.59
C THR A 241 -22.11 -9.26 13.28
N SER A 242 -20.98 -9.36 13.98
CA SER A 242 -20.00 -10.44 13.83
C SER A 242 -20.60 -11.82 14.14
N ILE A 243 -21.42 -11.92 15.20
CA ILE A 243 -22.15 -13.16 15.54
C ILE A 243 -23.11 -13.54 14.41
N LEU A 244 -23.88 -12.58 13.91
CA LEU A 244 -24.89 -12.82 12.88
C LEU A 244 -24.24 -13.16 11.53
N GLU A 245 -23.11 -12.55 11.20
CA GLU A 245 -22.30 -12.85 10.03
C GLU A 245 -21.60 -14.22 10.14
N SER A 246 -21.56 -14.82 11.33
CA SER A 246 -21.02 -16.17 11.56
C SER A 246 -22.02 -17.28 11.22
N ASN A 247 -21.94 -18.43 11.88
CA ASN A 247 -22.94 -19.48 11.82
C ASN A 247 -23.01 -20.27 13.14
N ALA A 248 -24.03 -21.10 13.30
CA ALA A 248 -24.24 -21.90 14.50
C ALA A 248 -23.03 -22.80 14.84
N ASN A 249 -22.39 -23.39 13.83
CA ASN A 249 -21.25 -24.30 14.00
C ASN A 249 -20.00 -23.55 14.52
N PHE A 250 -19.76 -22.34 14.04
CA PHE A 250 -18.66 -21.49 14.48
C PHE A 250 -18.87 -21.05 15.94
N VAL A 251 -20.05 -20.53 16.26
CA VAL A 251 -20.40 -20.11 17.63
C VAL A 251 -20.30 -21.28 18.60
N THR A 252 -20.78 -22.47 18.22
CA THR A 252 -20.75 -23.65 19.10
C THR A 252 -19.36 -24.27 19.25
N LYS A 253 -18.49 -24.11 18.24
CA LYS A 253 -17.10 -24.54 18.29
C LYS A 253 -16.25 -23.65 19.18
N TRP A 254 -16.40 -22.33 19.05
CA TRP A 254 -15.48 -21.37 19.66
C TRP A 254 -16.05 -20.62 20.87
N GLY A 255 -17.36 -20.65 21.07
CA GLY A 255 -18.04 -20.10 22.25
C GLY A 255 -17.96 -18.58 22.39
N ALA A 256 -18.40 -18.09 23.54
CA ALA A 256 -18.56 -16.65 23.80
C ALA A 256 -17.25 -15.86 23.81
N SER A 257 -16.14 -16.47 24.23
CA SER A 257 -14.83 -15.78 24.31
C SER A 257 -14.28 -15.31 22.97
N THR A 258 -14.86 -15.75 21.86
CA THR A 258 -14.49 -15.32 20.50
C THR A 258 -15.12 -13.98 20.13
N PHE A 259 -16.23 -13.64 20.79
CA PHE A 259 -17.03 -12.46 20.48
C PHE A 259 -17.00 -11.43 21.62
N VAL A 260 -16.88 -11.91 22.85
CA VAL A 260 -16.89 -11.08 24.05
C VAL A 260 -15.68 -11.43 24.90
N ASN A 261 -14.78 -10.46 25.08
CA ASN A 261 -13.61 -10.61 25.93
C ASN A 261 -14.00 -10.43 27.41
N LYS A 262 -13.23 -11.05 28.31
CA LYS A 262 -13.44 -10.99 29.76
C LYS A 262 -13.36 -9.58 30.31
N ASP A 263 -12.52 -8.72 29.74
CA ASP A 263 -12.40 -7.33 30.20
C ASP A 263 -13.64 -6.50 29.84
N GLU A 264 -14.21 -6.69 28.65
CA GLU A 264 -15.47 -6.04 28.23
C GLU A 264 -16.64 -6.36 29.17
N THR A 265 -16.69 -7.59 29.70
CA THR A 265 -17.76 -8.01 30.64
C THR A 265 -17.64 -7.40 32.04
N LYS A 266 -16.50 -6.83 32.41
CA LYS A 266 -16.33 -6.18 33.73
C LYS A 266 -16.95 -4.80 33.76
N ASP A 267 -16.92 -4.11 32.62
CA ASP A 267 -17.28 -2.70 32.53
C ASP A 267 -18.67 -2.47 31.93
N TYR A 268 -19.21 -3.42 31.16
CA TYR A 268 -20.45 -3.20 30.41
C TYR A 268 -21.48 -4.36 30.53
N PRO A 269 -22.64 -4.14 31.19
CA PRO A 269 -23.65 -5.19 31.44
C PRO A 269 -24.23 -5.86 30.20
N ALA A 270 -24.34 -5.16 29.07
CA ALA A 270 -24.87 -5.75 27.83
C ALA A 270 -24.01 -6.91 27.34
N PHE A 271 -22.68 -6.83 27.50
CA PHE A 271 -21.77 -7.91 27.14
C PHE A 271 -21.86 -9.12 28.08
N VAL A 272 -22.21 -8.91 29.35
CA VAL A 272 -22.53 -10.01 30.28
C VAL A 272 -23.77 -10.78 29.80
N SER A 273 -24.82 -10.04 29.42
CA SER A 273 -26.06 -10.63 28.90
C SER A 273 -25.83 -11.33 27.56
N LEU A 274 -25.02 -10.74 26.66
CA LEU A 274 -24.68 -11.34 25.37
C LEU A 274 -23.83 -12.61 25.53
N LYS A 275 -22.83 -12.59 26.42
CA LYS A 275 -22.02 -13.76 26.75
C LYS A 275 -22.90 -14.91 27.26
N THR A 276 -23.79 -14.62 28.19
CA THR A 276 -24.76 -15.59 28.71
C THR A 276 -25.63 -16.17 27.59
N ALA A 277 -26.15 -15.31 26.70
CA ALA A 277 -26.96 -15.74 25.56
C ALA A 277 -26.21 -16.71 24.63
N ILE A 278 -24.93 -16.44 24.36
CA ILE A 278 -24.08 -17.33 23.55
C ILE A 278 -23.87 -18.66 24.27
N GLU A 279 -23.55 -18.65 25.56
CA GLU A 279 -23.31 -19.87 26.35
C GLU A 279 -24.55 -20.76 26.42
N ASP A 280 -25.72 -20.16 26.64
CA ASP A 280 -27.01 -20.85 26.63
C ASP A 280 -27.32 -21.44 25.25
N PHE A 281 -27.06 -20.69 24.17
CA PHE A 281 -27.18 -21.18 22.81
C PHE A 281 -26.27 -22.39 22.56
N VAL A 282 -24.98 -22.31 22.91
CA VAL A 282 -24.04 -23.42 22.71
C VAL A 282 -24.49 -24.68 23.45
N LYS A 283 -24.96 -24.53 24.70
CA LYS A 283 -25.50 -25.63 25.50
C LYS A 283 -26.74 -26.24 24.86
N GLY A 284 -27.71 -25.40 24.48
CA GLY A 284 -28.96 -25.84 23.86
C GLY A 284 -28.75 -26.52 22.51
N TYR A 285 -27.88 -25.95 21.67
CA TYR A 285 -27.58 -26.46 20.34
C TYR A 285 -26.83 -27.80 20.36
N LYS A 286 -25.87 -27.98 21.27
CA LYS A 286 -25.14 -29.26 21.44
C LYS A 286 -26.01 -30.36 22.06
N GLY A 287 -26.97 -29.98 22.91
CA GLY A 287 -27.91 -30.90 23.55
C GLY A 287 -29.15 -31.25 22.72
N ALA A 288 -29.33 -30.64 21.54
CA ALA A 288 -30.50 -30.84 20.69
C ALA A 288 -30.54 -32.25 20.08
N ALA A 289 -31.70 -32.91 20.13
CA ALA A 289 -31.89 -34.28 19.65
C ALA A 289 -32.03 -34.37 18.12
N ASN A 290 -32.49 -33.30 17.47
CA ASN A 290 -32.75 -33.25 16.03
C ASN A 290 -32.57 -31.81 15.47
N GLY A 291 -32.78 -31.64 14.17
CA GLY A 291 -32.67 -30.34 13.50
C GLY A 291 -33.70 -29.30 13.95
N ASP A 292 -34.91 -29.73 14.33
CA ASP A 292 -35.96 -28.82 14.81
C ASP A 292 -35.59 -28.21 16.16
N ASP A 293 -35.01 -29.01 17.06
CA ASP A 293 -34.55 -28.54 18.36
C ASP A 293 -33.35 -27.58 18.24
N LYS A 294 -32.47 -27.79 17.26
CA LYS A 294 -31.40 -26.83 16.90
C LYS A 294 -31.98 -25.50 16.41
N THR A 295 -33.03 -25.56 15.59
CA THR A 295 -33.72 -24.37 15.06
C THR A 295 -34.44 -23.60 16.18
N LYS A 296 -35.04 -24.30 17.15
CA LYS A 296 -35.61 -23.67 18.37
C LYS A 296 -34.53 -22.99 19.21
N ALA A 297 -33.38 -23.65 19.44
CA ALA A 297 -32.27 -23.06 20.18
C ALA A 297 -31.75 -21.78 19.50
N ALA A 298 -31.59 -21.78 18.18
CA ALA A 298 -31.23 -20.59 17.42
C ALA A 298 -32.31 -19.50 17.48
N THR A 299 -33.60 -19.86 17.47
CA THR A 299 -34.70 -18.90 17.59
C THR A 299 -34.65 -18.17 18.94
N ALA A 300 -34.48 -18.91 20.04
CA ALA A 300 -34.33 -18.34 21.37
C ALA A 300 -33.08 -17.45 21.48
N PHE A 301 -31.97 -17.88 20.87
CA PHE A 301 -30.72 -17.10 20.86
C PHE A 301 -30.87 -15.74 20.19
N PHE A 302 -31.44 -15.69 18.99
CA PHE A 302 -31.62 -14.43 18.28
C PHE A 302 -32.64 -13.51 18.99
N ALA A 303 -33.69 -14.09 19.60
CA ALA A 303 -34.60 -13.32 20.44
C ALA A 303 -33.87 -12.67 21.63
N LYS A 304 -32.92 -13.39 22.25
CA LYS A 304 -32.11 -12.84 23.33
C LYS A 304 -31.15 -11.74 22.84
N ILE A 305 -30.54 -11.89 21.66
CA ILE A 305 -29.73 -10.82 21.03
C ILE A 305 -30.58 -9.55 20.87
N LYS A 306 -31.80 -9.67 20.34
CA LYS A 306 -32.72 -8.53 20.20
C LYS A 306 -33.01 -7.88 21.57
N SER A 307 -33.35 -8.69 22.57
CA SER A 307 -33.61 -8.20 23.95
C SER A 307 -32.44 -7.40 24.51
N VAL A 308 -31.20 -7.86 24.31
CA VAL A 308 -30.00 -7.14 24.79
C VAL A 308 -29.89 -5.76 24.14
N MET A 309 -30.16 -5.64 22.84
CA MET A 309 -30.15 -4.34 22.16
C MET A 309 -31.30 -3.43 22.61
N ASP A 310 -32.51 -3.98 22.74
CA ASP A 310 -33.68 -3.23 23.19
C ASP A 310 -33.47 -2.69 24.62
N GLU A 311 -32.93 -3.51 25.52
CA GLU A 311 -32.60 -3.13 26.91
C GLU A 311 -31.53 -2.05 26.95
N ASP A 312 -30.46 -2.19 26.16
CA ASP A 312 -29.31 -1.29 26.25
C ASP A 312 -29.54 0.08 25.59
N THR A 313 -30.49 0.15 24.64
CA THR A 313 -30.93 1.39 23.99
C THR A 313 -32.13 2.04 24.68
N HIS A 314 -32.74 1.39 25.68
CA HIS A 314 -33.96 1.85 26.31
C HIS A 314 -33.79 3.23 26.97
N GLY A 315 -34.69 4.16 26.64
CA GLY A 315 -34.73 5.50 27.24
C GLY A 315 -33.64 6.46 26.77
N LEU A 316 -32.77 6.05 25.84
CA LEU A 316 -31.77 6.91 25.23
C LEU A 316 -32.40 7.83 24.17
N ALA A 317 -32.01 9.10 24.19
CA ALA A 317 -32.45 10.09 23.24
C ALA A 317 -31.31 11.07 22.90
N GLN A 318 -31.29 11.55 21.66
CA GLN A 318 -30.28 12.48 21.14
C GLN A 318 -30.04 13.69 22.05
N ASN A 319 -31.12 14.28 22.60
CA ASN A 319 -31.06 15.50 23.41
C ASN A 319 -30.42 15.30 24.80
N GLN A 320 -30.13 14.07 25.21
CA GLN A 320 -29.42 13.76 26.44
C GLN A 320 -27.89 13.85 26.27
N PHE A 321 -27.39 13.96 25.04
CA PHE A 321 -25.97 13.94 24.70
C PHE A 321 -25.53 15.29 24.10
N SER A 322 -24.28 15.66 24.33
CA SER A 322 -23.72 16.97 23.99
C SER A 322 -23.23 17.01 22.54
N GLY A 323 -23.67 18.03 21.79
CA GLY A 323 -23.21 18.28 20.43
C GLY A 323 -23.23 17.05 19.52
N PHE A 324 -22.10 16.77 18.86
CA PHE A 324 -21.95 15.70 17.87
C PHE A 324 -22.18 14.31 18.45
N PHE A 325 -21.96 14.10 19.75
CA PHE A 325 -22.32 12.84 20.40
C PHE A 325 -23.82 12.58 20.38
N GLY A 326 -24.67 13.62 20.45
CA GLY A 326 -26.10 13.46 20.22
C GLY A 326 -26.42 12.99 18.80
N THR A 327 -25.75 13.55 17.80
CA THR A 327 -25.90 13.15 16.40
C THR A 327 -25.49 11.69 16.19
N GLN A 328 -24.34 11.27 16.72
CA GLN A 328 -23.87 9.88 16.65
C GLN A 328 -24.79 8.91 17.41
N LEU A 329 -25.36 9.34 18.55
CA LEU A 329 -26.33 8.53 19.28
C LEU A 329 -27.56 8.28 18.41
N LYS A 330 -28.10 9.32 17.78
CA LYS A 330 -29.25 9.18 16.89
C LYS A 330 -28.95 8.20 15.75
N GLU A 331 -27.80 8.32 15.10
CA GLU A 331 -27.38 7.40 14.03
C GLU A 331 -27.29 5.94 14.54
N SER A 332 -26.74 5.74 15.73
CA SER A 332 -26.66 4.43 16.37
C SER A 332 -28.06 3.87 16.65
N LEU A 333 -28.93 4.65 17.28
CA LEU A 333 -30.32 4.26 17.56
C LEU A 333 -31.10 3.94 16.28
N ASP A 334 -30.90 4.72 15.21
CA ASP A 334 -31.47 4.45 13.89
C ASP A 334 -30.96 3.09 13.33
N GLN A 335 -29.69 2.74 13.53
CA GLN A 335 -29.15 1.41 13.15
C GLN A 335 -29.78 0.27 13.96
N PHE A 336 -29.88 0.40 15.28
CA PHE A 336 -30.53 -0.59 16.14
C PHE A 336 -32.01 -0.77 15.79
N LYS A 337 -32.71 0.33 15.49
CA LYS A 337 -34.10 0.29 15.03
C LYS A 337 -34.24 -0.45 13.70
N ASN A 338 -33.42 -0.09 12.70
CA ASN A 338 -33.42 -0.77 11.40
C ASN A 338 -33.12 -2.27 11.53
N PHE A 339 -32.23 -2.64 12.45
CA PHE A 339 -31.98 -4.03 12.79
C PHE A 339 -33.22 -4.72 13.37
N GLY A 340 -33.90 -4.07 14.33
CA GLY A 340 -35.14 -4.57 14.93
C GLY A 340 -36.23 -4.80 13.88
N GLU A 341 -36.45 -3.84 12.98
CA GLU A 341 -37.40 -3.97 11.87
C GLU A 341 -37.04 -5.12 10.91
N TRP A 342 -35.75 -5.29 10.61
CA TRP A 342 -35.27 -6.44 9.82
C TRP A 342 -35.52 -7.77 10.53
N TYR A 343 -35.25 -7.84 11.82
CA TYR A 343 -35.45 -9.03 12.65
C TYR A 343 -36.94 -9.43 12.72
N GLU A 344 -37.84 -8.45 12.83
CA GLU A 344 -39.30 -8.68 12.83
C GLU A 344 -39.86 -8.97 11.42
N GLY A 345 -39.04 -8.77 10.38
CA GLY A 345 -39.41 -8.99 8.99
C GLY A 345 -39.50 -10.46 8.57
N THR A 346 -40.12 -10.69 7.41
CA THR A 346 -40.38 -12.03 6.85
C THR A 346 -39.13 -12.78 6.40
N ALA A 347 -38.00 -12.09 6.23
CA ALA A 347 -36.72 -12.68 5.83
C ALA A 347 -35.97 -13.36 6.99
N MET A 348 -36.29 -13.02 8.24
CA MET A 348 -35.55 -13.47 9.41
C MET A 348 -35.60 -14.99 9.63
N PRO A 349 -36.74 -15.70 9.51
CA PRO A 349 -36.77 -17.16 9.63
C PRO A 349 -35.83 -17.85 8.64
N ALA A 350 -35.88 -17.46 7.36
CA ALA A 350 -35.03 -18.03 6.32
C ALA A 350 -33.53 -17.74 6.56
N TYR A 351 -33.19 -16.54 7.04
CA TYR A 351 -31.82 -16.20 7.43
C TYR A 351 -31.32 -17.09 8.55
N ARG A 352 -32.13 -17.29 9.59
CA ARG A 352 -31.78 -18.11 10.75
C ARG A 352 -31.64 -19.58 10.39
N ASP A 353 -32.52 -20.11 9.55
CA ASP A 353 -32.44 -21.49 9.07
C ASP A 353 -31.13 -21.71 8.29
N ASN A 354 -30.75 -20.75 7.45
CA ASN A 354 -29.44 -20.76 6.78
C ASN A 354 -28.29 -20.66 7.80
N TRP A 355 -28.40 -19.81 8.83
CA TRP A 355 -27.38 -19.68 9.87
C TRP A 355 -27.18 -20.94 10.72
N VAL A 356 -28.22 -21.74 10.90
CA VAL A 356 -28.18 -23.05 11.56
C VAL A 356 -27.56 -24.13 10.66
N THR A 357 -27.91 -24.13 9.38
CA THR A 357 -27.58 -25.21 8.45
C THR A 357 -26.28 -25.00 7.69
N SER A 358 -25.77 -23.76 7.61
CA SER A 358 -24.56 -23.43 6.88
C SER A 358 -23.30 -23.98 7.55
N GLU A 359 -22.41 -24.57 6.74
CA GLU A 359 -21.04 -24.93 7.14
C GLU A 359 -20.09 -23.72 7.13
N PHE A 360 -20.47 -22.63 6.45
CA PHE A 360 -19.69 -21.41 6.27
C PHE A 360 -20.34 -20.20 6.96
N MET A 361 -19.55 -19.18 7.29
CA MET A 361 -20.05 -17.91 7.85
C MET A 361 -21.15 -17.32 6.93
N VAL A 362 -22.24 -16.80 7.50
CA VAL A 362 -23.42 -16.31 6.78
C VAL A 362 -23.18 -14.96 6.07
N SER A 363 -22.00 -14.35 6.19
CA SER A 363 -21.57 -13.18 5.40
C SER A 363 -21.37 -13.49 3.91
N GLY A 364 -22.46 -13.84 3.26
CA GLY A 364 -22.73 -13.78 1.84
C GLY A 364 -24.24 -13.68 1.70
N ARG A 365 -24.77 -12.45 1.51
CA ARG A 365 -26.21 -12.22 1.28
C ARG A 365 -26.74 -13.26 0.29
N SER A 366 -27.76 -13.98 0.73
CA SER A 366 -28.43 -15.07 0.04
C SER A 366 -28.89 -14.68 -1.36
N SER A 367 -28.16 -15.13 -2.38
CA SER A 367 -28.64 -15.65 -3.66
C SER A 367 -27.44 -15.98 -4.55
N LEU A 368 -26.96 -17.22 -4.50
CA LEU A 368 -25.94 -17.67 -5.45
C LEU A 368 -26.60 -18.37 -6.64
N PRO A 369 -26.50 -17.82 -7.86
CA PRO A 369 -26.89 -18.55 -9.06
C PRO A 369 -26.02 -19.80 -9.23
N LYS A 370 -26.56 -20.84 -9.88
CA LYS A 370 -25.78 -22.03 -10.27
C LYS A 370 -24.54 -21.60 -11.08
N ILE A 371 -23.39 -22.19 -10.75
CA ILE A 371 -22.11 -21.99 -11.43
C ILE A 371 -22.20 -22.56 -12.86
N ASP A 372 -21.98 -21.70 -13.87
CA ASP A 372 -21.85 -22.09 -15.27
C ASP A 372 -20.36 -22.19 -15.64
N PRO A 373 -19.80 -23.41 -15.80
CA PRO A 373 -18.37 -23.61 -16.07
C PRO A 373 -17.89 -22.96 -17.37
N ALA A 374 -18.79 -22.69 -18.33
CA ALA A 374 -18.42 -22.02 -19.58
C ALA A 374 -18.10 -20.53 -19.39
N LYS A 375 -18.55 -19.94 -18.27
CA LYS A 375 -18.32 -18.53 -17.90
C LYS A 375 -17.13 -18.31 -16.97
N PHE A 376 -16.58 -19.36 -16.36
CA PHE A 376 -15.46 -19.27 -15.43
C PHE A 376 -14.12 -19.34 -16.16
N LYS A 377 -13.74 -18.21 -16.78
CA LYS A 377 -12.46 -18.08 -17.49
C LYS A 377 -11.45 -17.29 -16.68
N LEU A 378 -10.42 -17.96 -16.19
CA LEU A 378 -9.20 -17.36 -15.67
C LEU A 378 -8.35 -16.83 -16.81
N VAL A 379 -7.70 -15.69 -16.55
CA VAL A 379 -6.68 -15.12 -17.44
C VAL A 379 -5.42 -14.79 -16.66
N LEU A 380 -4.27 -14.88 -17.34
CA LEU A 380 -3.00 -14.38 -16.84
C LEU A 380 -3.00 -12.85 -16.97
N SER A 381 -2.61 -12.15 -15.90
CA SER A 381 -2.56 -10.69 -15.85
C SER A 381 -1.17 -10.15 -16.17
N ASP A 382 -1.13 -9.08 -16.97
CA ASP A 382 0.08 -8.32 -17.31
C ASP A 382 0.57 -7.40 -16.16
N ARG A 383 -0.19 -7.30 -15.05
CA ARG A 383 0.18 -6.45 -13.89
C ARG A 383 1.31 -7.07 -13.09
N VAL A 384 2.49 -6.45 -13.15
CA VAL A 384 3.46 -6.44 -12.04
C VAL A 384 3.09 -5.24 -11.16
N ALA A 385 2.92 -5.43 -9.85
CA ALA A 385 2.53 -4.36 -8.93
C ALA A 385 3.53 -3.19 -8.98
N GLN A 386 3.02 -1.96 -8.98
CA GLN A 386 3.84 -0.75 -9.06
C GLN A 386 4.68 -0.62 -7.77
N GLY A 387 6.02 -0.68 -7.89
CA GLY A 387 6.95 -0.53 -6.76
C GLY A 387 7.50 -1.82 -6.16
N GLU A 388 7.09 -3.00 -6.64
CA GLU A 388 7.68 -4.29 -6.21
C GLU A 388 8.83 -4.71 -7.14
N ALA A 389 9.85 -5.40 -6.59
CA ALA A 389 10.93 -5.98 -7.38
C ALA A 389 10.38 -7.05 -8.35
N LEU A 390 11.07 -7.30 -9.47
CA LEU A 390 10.77 -8.38 -10.43
C LEU A 390 10.93 -9.76 -9.76
N ASP A 391 10.02 -10.14 -8.88
CA ASP A 391 10.12 -11.34 -8.04
C ASP A 391 9.31 -12.51 -8.61
N ASN A 392 9.47 -12.83 -9.90
CA ASN A 392 8.89 -14.00 -10.58
C ASN A 392 7.45 -14.31 -10.12
N CYS A 393 6.66 -13.25 -9.94
CA CYS A 393 5.33 -13.33 -9.37
C CYS A 393 4.34 -13.02 -10.46
N HIS A 394 3.57 -14.03 -10.84
CA HIS A 394 2.55 -13.94 -11.85
C HIS A 394 1.19 -13.82 -11.18
N HIS A 395 0.33 -12.98 -11.74
CA HIS A 395 -1.01 -12.78 -11.22
C HIS A 395 -2.01 -13.50 -12.12
N VAL A 396 -2.77 -14.43 -11.57
CA VAL A 396 -3.87 -15.10 -12.29
C VAL A 396 -5.17 -14.62 -11.67
N TRP A 397 -6.13 -14.18 -12.48
CA TRP A 397 -7.39 -13.64 -11.99
C TRP A 397 -8.58 -14.08 -12.85
N TYR A 398 -9.78 -13.75 -12.39
CA TYR A 398 -10.95 -13.63 -13.24
C TYR A 398 -11.02 -12.23 -13.88
N PRO A 399 -11.17 -12.12 -15.22
CA PRO A 399 -11.49 -10.84 -15.84
C PRO A 399 -12.85 -10.38 -15.30
N THR A 400 -13.05 -9.07 -15.17
CA THR A 400 -14.21 -8.46 -14.50
C THR A 400 -15.57 -8.96 -15.00
N GLU A 401 -15.64 -9.41 -16.26
CA GLU A 401 -16.87 -9.93 -16.89
C GLU A 401 -17.14 -11.43 -16.60
N ALA A 402 -16.15 -12.14 -16.07
CA ALA A 402 -16.18 -13.57 -15.74
C ALA A 402 -15.97 -13.84 -14.24
N GLU A 403 -16.00 -12.79 -13.42
CA GLU A 403 -15.76 -12.87 -11.98
C GLU A 403 -16.88 -13.66 -11.28
N PRO A 404 -16.54 -14.65 -10.44
CA PRO A 404 -17.55 -15.42 -9.74
C PRO A 404 -18.25 -14.54 -8.70
N ALA A 405 -19.59 -14.61 -8.68
CA ALA A 405 -20.40 -13.85 -7.73
C ALA A 405 -20.10 -14.19 -6.25
N ASN A 406 -19.48 -15.36 -6.00
CA ASN A 406 -18.97 -15.78 -4.71
C ASN A 406 -17.76 -16.71 -4.88
N THR A 407 -16.93 -16.78 -3.84
CA THR A 407 -15.76 -17.66 -3.83
C THR A 407 -15.88 -18.80 -2.81
N ALA A 408 -17.04 -18.97 -2.19
CA ALA A 408 -17.29 -20.00 -1.19
C ALA A 408 -17.22 -21.40 -1.81
N GLY A 409 -16.46 -22.30 -1.20
CA GLY A 409 -16.23 -23.65 -1.71
C GLY A 409 -15.32 -23.71 -2.95
N LEU A 410 -14.76 -22.58 -3.41
CA LEU A 410 -13.78 -22.52 -4.49
C LEU A 410 -12.36 -22.56 -3.93
N PHE A 411 -11.48 -23.31 -4.59
CA PHE A 411 -10.09 -23.48 -4.22
C PHE A 411 -9.19 -23.23 -5.42
N TRP A 412 -8.19 -22.36 -5.26
CA TRP A 412 -7.07 -22.23 -6.18
C TRP A 412 -6.21 -23.49 -6.11
N ILE A 413 -5.94 -24.07 -7.27
CA ILE A 413 -5.01 -25.17 -7.45
C ILE A 413 -3.84 -24.66 -8.28
N ILE A 414 -2.64 -24.71 -7.69
CA ILE A 414 -1.39 -24.39 -8.37
C ILE A 414 -0.58 -25.67 -8.45
N VAL A 415 -0.28 -26.11 -9.67
CA VAL A 415 0.58 -27.28 -9.94
C VAL A 415 1.91 -26.77 -10.46
N ASP A 416 2.99 -27.17 -9.79
CA ASP A 416 4.35 -26.80 -10.19
C ASP A 416 4.90 -27.71 -11.32
N PRO A 417 6.09 -27.41 -11.88
CA PRO A 417 6.69 -28.22 -12.94
C PRO A 417 7.01 -29.67 -12.53
N ALA A 418 7.14 -29.96 -11.24
CA ALA A 418 7.36 -31.30 -10.70
C ALA A 418 6.03 -32.06 -10.47
N GLY A 419 4.89 -31.41 -10.69
CA GLY A 419 3.56 -31.99 -10.50
C GLY A 419 3.02 -31.84 -9.07
N GLN A 420 3.71 -31.13 -8.17
CA GLN A 420 3.25 -30.91 -6.81
C GLN A 420 2.12 -29.88 -6.79
N GLN A 421 1.03 -30.20 -6.06
CA GLN A 421 -0.14 -29.33 -5.96
C GLN A 421 -0.13 -28.52 -4.67
N LYS A 422 -0.38 -27.22 -4.80
CA LYS A 422 -0.75 -26.33 -3.70
C LYS A 422 -2.22 -25.95 -3.82
N VAL A 423 -2.98 -26.24 -2.77
CA VAL A 423 -4.41 -25.96 -2.67
C VAL A 423 -4.61 -24.77 -1.73
N MET A 424 -5.36 -23.76 -2.17
CA MET A 424 -5.64 -22.57 -1.36
C MET A 424 -7.12 -22.21 -1.47
N GLU A 425 -7.78 -22.01 -0.34
CA GLU A 425 -9.16 -21.52 -0.33
C GLU A 425 -9.24 -20.12 -0.96
N MET A 426 -10.27 -19.90 -1.77
CA MET A 426 -10.41 -18.68 -2.56
C MET A 426 -11.07 -17.59 -1.72
N HIS A 427 -10.26 -16.69 -1.16
CA HIS A 427 -10.74 -15.48 -0.46
C HIS A 427 -10.70 -14.22 -1.35
N HIS A 428 -10.07 -14.31 -2.51
CA HIS A 428 -9.92 -13.23 -3.48
C HIS A 428 -10.11 -13.78 -4.89
N THR A 429 -10.55 -12.93 -5.83
CA THR A 429 -10.78 -13.28 -7.24
C THR A 429 -9.51 -13.31 -8.09
N SER A 430 -8.36 -13.31 -7.41
CA SER A 430 -7.04 -13.48 -7.99
C SER A 430 -6.11 -14.22 -7.05
N VAL A 431 -5.07 -14.83 -7.61
CA VAL A 431 -4.01 -15.51 -6.89
C VAL A 431 -2.64 -15.11 -7.44
N ARG A 432 -1.70 -14.88 -6.53
CA ARG A 432 -0.29 -14.69 -6.85
C ARG A 432 0.41 -16.04 -6.94
N VAL A 433 1.06 -16.28 -8.07
CA VAL A 433 1.77 -17.51 -8.39
C VAL A 433 3.25 -17.15 -8.48
N ARG A 434 4.03 -17.58 -7.49
CA ARG A 434 5.49 -17.45 -7.52
C ARG A 434 6.08 -18.61 -8.33
N THR A 435 6.96 -18.30 -9.27
CA THR A 435 7.65 -19.27 -10.14
C THR A 435 9.15 -19.30 -9.80
N PRO A 436 9.53 -19.91 -8.67
CA PRO A 436 10.93 -19.94 -8.22
C PRO A 436 11.84 -20.81 -9.11
N VAL A 437 11.29 -21.76 -9.86
CA VAL A 437 12.04 -22.64 -10.77
C VAL A 437 11.50 -22.51 -12.19
N ALA A 438 12.39 -22.67 -13.18
CA ALA A 438 12.01 -22.63 -14.59
C ALA A 438 11.08 -23.79 -14.95
N GLY A 439 10.06 -23.52 -15.76
CA GLY A 439 9.09 -24.53 -16.18
C GLY A 439 7.68 -23.98 -16.36
N THR A 440 6.74 -24.91 -16.59
CA THR A 440 5.32 -24.58 -16.77
C THR A 440 4.55 -24.88 -15.49
N TYR A 441 3.95 -23.86 -14.91
CA TYR A 441 3.01 -23.99 -13.79
C TYR A 441 1.58 -23.99 -14.33
N LYS A 442 0.70 -24.80 -13.74
CA LYS A 442 -0.72 -24.84 -14.11
C LYS A 442 -1.56 -24.29 -12.97
N VAL A 443 -2.48 -23.40 -13.29
CA VAL A 443 -3.33 -22.72 -12.32
C VAL A 443 -4.78 -22.87 -12.73
N TYR A 444 -5.62 -23.38 -11.84
CA TYR A 444 -7.06 -23.54 -12.08
C TYR A 444 -7.84 -23.50 -10.76
N VAL A 445 -9.17 -23.46 -10.85
CA VAL A 445 -10.07 -23.47 -9.68
C VAL A 445 -10.87 -24.76 -9.64
N GLU A 446 -10.93 -25.35 -8.45
CA GLU A 446 -11.84 -26.45 -8.12
C GLU A 446 -12.95 -25.96 -7.20
N PHE A 447 -14.18 -26.42 -7.44
CA PHE A 447 -15.24 -26.40 -6.44
C PHE A 447 -15.17 -27.68 -5.62
N ARG A 448 -15.18 -27.56 -4.29
CA ARG A 448 -15.16 -28.68 -3.36
C ARG A 448 -16.38 -28.59 -2.43
N GLY A 449 -17.34 -29.49 -2.62
CA GLY A 449 -18.59 -29.60 -1.85
C GLY A 449 -19.11 -31.04 -1.84
N ASP A 450 -19.85 -31.42 -0.81
CA ASP A 450 -20.43 -32.77 -0.61
C ASP A 450 -19.41 -33.94 -0.68
N GLY A 451 -18.16 -33.68 -0.30
CA GLY A 451 -17.08 -34.66 -0.36
C GLY A 451 -16.55 -34.97 -1.77
N ARG A 452 -16.88 -34.16 -2.78
CA ARG A 452 -16.38 -34.31 -4.17
C ARG A 452 -15.70 -33.02 -4.65
N SER A 453 -14.64 -33.17 -5.46
CA SER A 453 -13.97 -32.05 -6.13
C SER A 453 -14.28 -32.04 -7.63
N LYS A 454 -14.50 -30.85 -8.19
CA LYS A 454 -14.70 -30.66 -9.64
C LYS A 454 -13.96 -29.41 -10.09
N THR A 455 -13.14 -29.51 -11.15
CA THR A 455 -12.57 -28.32 -11.82
C THR A 455 -13.69 -27.49 -12.44
N VAL A 456 -13.75 -26.21 -12.09
CA VAL A 456 -14.81 -25.28 -12.54
C VAL A 456 -14.29 -24.15 -13.41
N SER A 457 -12.98 -24.04 -13.62
CA SER A 457 -12.37 -23.06 -14.54
C SER A 457 -11.59 -23.72 -15.68
N ASN A 458 -11.15 -22.91 -16.66
CA ASN A 458 -10.03 -23.28 -17.53
C ASN A 458 -8.71 -23.35 -16.74
N VAL A 459 -7.72 -24.02 -17.33
CA VAL A 459 -6.34 -24.05 -16.83
C VAL A 459 -5.54 -22.91 -17.48
N VAL A 460 -4.92 -22.08 -16.65
CA VAL A 460 -3.95 -21.06 -17.07
C VAL A 460 -2.55 -21.63 -16.90
N GLU A 461 -1.79 -21.66 -18.00
CA GLU A 461 -0.39 -22.04 -17.96
C GLU A 461 0.47 -20.79 -17.77
N VAL A 462 1.26 -20.79 -16.70
CA VAL A 462 2.27 -19.78 -16.43
C VAL A 462 3.61 -20.39 -16.81
N LYS A 463 4.15 -19.94 -17.95
CA LYS A 463 5.48 -20.33 -18.39
C LYS A 463 6.47 -19.32 -17.84
N TYR A 464 7.30 -19.79 -16.91
CA TYR A 464 8.48 -19.06 -16.50
C TYR A 464 9.67 -19.68 -17.22
N GLU A 465 10.08 -19.02 -18.30
CA GLU A 465 11.37 -19.20 -18.92
C GLU A 465 12.26 -18.10 -18.36
N THR A 466 13.46 -18.44 -17.91
CA THR A 466 14.42 -17.46 -17.39
C THR A 466 14.55 -16.33 -18.40
N ALA A 467 14.05 -15.13 -18.06
CA ALA A 467 14.08 -13.97 -18.93
C ALA A 467 15.54 -13.63 -19.22
N GLY A 468 16.02 -14.06 -20.40
CA GLY A 468 17.37 -13.85 -20.91
C GLY A 468 18.47 -14.34 -19.97
N LEU A 469 18.89 -15.61 -20.10
CA LEU A 469 20.19 -16.14 -19.61
C LEU A 469 20.73 -15.38 -18.38
N ALA A 470 20.05 -15.49 -17.24
CA ALA A 470 20.72 -15.18 -15.98
C ALA A 470 21.83 -16.22 -15.87
N VAL A 471 23.05 -15.81 -16.21
CA VAL A 471 24.26 -16.58 -15.98
C VAL A 471 24.35 -16.70 -14.46
N THR A 472 23.69 -17.67 -13.85
CA THR A 472 23.83 -17.98 -12.42
C THR A 472 25.15 -18.67 -12.15
N THR A 473 25.88 -19.04 -13.21
CA THR A 473 27.22 -19.62 -13.16
C THR A 473 28.05 -19.05 -14.30
N LEU A 474 29.10 -18.29 -13.97
CA LEU A 474 30.05 -17.77 -14.94
C LEU A 474 31.40 -18.49 -14.78
N GLU A 475 31.89 -19.10 -15.87
CA GLU A 475 33.23 -19.65 -15.88
C GLU A 475 34.28 -18.54 -15.98
N ALA A 476 35.22 -18.54 -15.04
CA ALA A 476 36.32 -17.59 -14.95
C ALA A 476 37.55 -18.01 -15.78
N SER A 477 37.37 -18.88 -16.78
CA SER A 477 38.45 -19.40 -17.63
C SER A 477 38.89 -18.41 -18.73
N ALA A 478 38.11 -17.36 -18.99
CA ALA A 478 38.39 -16.31 -19.97
C ALA A 478 37.92 -14.92 -19.49
N SER A 479 38.45 -13.85 -20.06
CA SER A 479 37.99 -12.49 -19.76
C SER A 479 36.54 -12.30 -20.22
N ARG A 480 35.64 -11.94 -19.29
CA ARG A 480 34.19 -11.83 -19.52
C ARG A 480 33.59 -10.65 -18.76
N MET A 481 32.49 -10.10 -19.28
CA MET A 481 31.61 -9.18 -18.56
C MET A 481 30.18 -9.72 -18.56
N ALA A 482 29.47 -9.53 -17.44
CA ALA A 482 28.08 -9.90 -17.28
C ALA A 482 27.37 -8.92 -16.33
N ASN A 483 26.03 -8.83 -16.43
CA ASN A 483 25.24 -8.27 -15.35
C ASN A 483 24.83 -9.42 -14.41
N ALA A 484 25.29 -9.37 -13.17
CA ALA A 484 24.98 -10.35 -12.15
C ALA A 484 23.77 -9.90 -11.33
N VAL A 485 22.68 -10.65 -11.40
CA VAL A 485 21.51 -10.49 -10.51
C VAL A 485 21.65 -11.46 -9.36
N ILE A 486 21.68 -10.93 -8.13
CA ILE A 486 22.06 -11.67 -6.93
C ILE A 486 20.90 -11.56 -5.92
N ALA A 487 20.24 -12.68 -5.65
CA ALA A 487 19.11 -12.75 -4.71
C ALA A 487 19.59 -12.88 -3.26
N ALA A 488 18.91 -12.22 -2.33
CA ALA A 488 19.26 -12.26 -0.91
C ALA A 488 18.87 -13.56 -0.21
N ASN A 489 17.93 -14.31 -0.81
CA ASN A 489 17.37 -15.53 -0.25
C ASN A 489 18.12 -16.81 -0.60
N SER A 490 19.29 -16.71 -1.22
CA SER A 490 20.13 -17.85 -1.56
C SER A 490 21.57 -17.66 -1.04
N PRO A 491 22.15 -18.67 -0.38
CA PRO A 491 23.56 -18.66 0.00
C PRO A 491 24.49 -18.89 -1.21
N GLU A 492 23.96 -19.22 -2.38
CA GLU A 492 24.71 -19.47 -3.62
C GLU A 492 24.04 -18.74 -4.79
N ALA A 493 23.69 -17.47 -4.58
CA ALA A 493 22.86 -16.69 -5.48
C ALA A 493 23.48 -16.44 -6.87
N PHE A 494 24.81 -16.38 -6.96
CA PHE A 494 25.56 -16.32 -8.21
C PHE A 494 26.88 -17.04 -8.06
N THR A 495 27.23 -17.90 -9.01
CA THR A 495 28.39 -18.80 -8.93
C THR A 495 29.47 -18.41 -9.94
N LEU A 496 30.73 -18.47 -9.51
CA LEU A 496 31.91 -18.29 -10.33
C LEU A 496 32.75 -19.57 -10.26
N THR A 497 32.95 -20.25 -11.39
CA THR A 497 33.70 -21.51 -11.44
C THR A 497 35.05 -21.33 -12.10
N GLY A 498 36.04 -22.15 -11.71
CA GLY A 498 37.35 -22.18 -12.35
C GLY A 498 38.18 -20.90 -12.14
N VAL A 499 38.06 -20.27 -10.97
CA VAL A 499 38.80 -19.05 -10.63
C VAL A 499 40.24 -19.42 -10.26
N ARG A 500 41.21 -18.97 -11.06
CA ARG A 500 42.64 -19.21 -10.80
C ARG A 500 43.25 -18.14 -9.90
N GLN A 501 44.33 -18.46 -9.21
CA GLN A 501 45.16 -17.48 -8.48
C GLN A 501 45.53 -16.31 -9.40
N GLY A 502 45.37 -15.08 -8.91
CA GLY A 502 45.59 -13.84 -9.67
C GLY A 502 44.43 -13.41 -10.58
N THR A 503 43.31 -14.14 -10.60
CA THR A 503 42.10 -13.69 -11.31
C THR A 503 41.52 -12.45 -10.64
N LYS A 504 41.24 -11.40 -11.42
CA LYS A 504 40.59 -10.19 -10.94
C LYS A 504 39.08 -10.24 -11.20
N ILE A 505 38.29 -10.08 -10.15
CA ILE A 505 36.84 -9.98 -10.15
C ILE A 505 36.47 -8.53 -9.84
N THR A 506 35.89 -7.83 -10.79
CA THR A 506 35.48 -6.43 -10.65
C THR A 506 33.96 -6.32 -10.55
N LEU A 507 33.47 -5.62 -9.54
CA LEU A 507 32.06 -5.44 -9.22
C LEU A 507 31.72 -3.95 -9.16
N GLN A 508 30.77 -3.53 -10.00
CA GLN A 508 30.25 -2.17 -10.01
C GLN A 508 28.72 -2.21 -9.80
N TYR A 509 28.25 -1.62 -8.70
CA TYR A 509 26.82 -1.63 -8.40
C TYR A 509 25.98 -0.89 -9.45
N LEU A 510 24.91 -1.54 -9.89
CA LEU A 510 23.95 -0.96 -10.83
C LEU A 510 22.69 -0.50 -10.11
N ARG A 511 21.98 -1.41 -9.42
CA ARG A 511 20.68 -1.11 -8.77
C ARG A 511 20.23 -2.25 -7.83
N GLY A 512 19.14 -2.01 -7.10
CA GLY A 512 18.45 -3.00 -6.27
C GLY A 512 18.60 -2.74 -4.77
N ALA A 513 17.77 -3.42 -3.99
CA ALA A 513 17.82 -3.39 -2.54
C ALA A 513 17.48 -4.80 -2.03
N TRP A 514 17.98 -5.11 -0.84
CA TRP A 514 17.71 -6.35 -0.14
C TRP A 514 17.81 -6.16 1.36
N LYS A 515 17.48 -7.16 2.16
CA LYS A 515 17.86 -7.22 3.59
C LYS A 515 18.18 -8.65 4.00
N SER A 516 18.99 -8.79 5.03
CA SER A 516 19.23 -10.08 5.68
C SER A 516 18.16 -10.44 6.72
N TRP A 517 17.09 -9.64 6.84
CA TRP A 517 15.95 -9.90 7.72
C TRP A 517 14.70 -9.19 7.21
N GLY A 518 13.57 -9.43 7.89
CA GLY A 518 12.30 -8.75 7.62
C GLY A 518 11.62 -9.24 6.34
N ARG A 519 10.59 -8.52 5.90
CA ARG A 519 9.76 -8.93 4.74
C ARG A 519 9.84 -8.00 3.54
N ILE A 520 10.51 -6.85 3.68
CA ILE A 520 10.59 -5.79 2.67
C ILE A 520 12.06 -5.48 2.43
N ALA A 521 12.47 -5.33 1.17
CA ALA A 521 13.84 -5.03 0.78
C ALA A 521 14.10 -3.52 0.78
N THR A 522 14.80 -3.00 1.79
CA THR A 522 15.06 -1.56 1.95
C THR A 522 16.53 -1.19 2.05
N ALA A 523 17.45 -2.14 2.31
CA ALA A 523 18.87 -1.82 2.39
C ALA A 523 19.53 -1.84 1.01
N GLN A 524 20.16 -0.71 0.65
CA GLN A 524 20.95 -0.59 -0.57
C GLN A 524 22.43 -0.88 -0.25
N PRO A 525 23.04 -1.96 -0.77
CA PRO A 525 24.39 -2.38 -0.35
C PRO A 525 25.50 -1.39 -0.73
N ASP A 526 25.25 -0.53 -1.72
CA ASP A 526 26.21 0.48 -2.19
C ASP A 526 26.18 1.78 -1.37
N ASP A 527 25.20 1.93 -0.47
CA ASP A 527 25.08 3.08 0.42
C ASP A 527 26.14 2.99 1.54
N PRO A 528 26.92 4.06 1.82
CA PRO A 528 27.81 4.10 2.98
C PRO A 528 27.07 3.89 4.31
N ASN A 529 25.80 4.29 4.40
CA ASN A 529 24.95 4.17 5.59
C ASN A 529 23.84 3.13 5.43
N ALA A 530 24.07 2.09 4.63
CA ALA A 530 23.09 1.04 4.37
C ALA A 530 22.46 0.48 5.66
N GLU A 531 21.13 0.34 5.68
CA GLU A 531 20.40 -0.32 6.78
C GLU A 531 20.98 -1.73 7.01
N GLY A 532 21.52 -1.98 8.21
CA GLY A 532 22.22 -3.24 8.53
C GLY A 532 23.72 -3.27 8.30
N GLY A 533 24.29 -2.18 7.80
CA GLY A 533 25.72 -2.06 7.54
C GLY A 533 26.23 -3.22 6.72
N ASP A 534 27.33 -3.82 7.16
CA ASP A 534 28.02 -4.87 6.42
C ASP A 534 27.21 -6.16 6.25
N VAL A 535 26.22 -6.43 7.11
CA VAL A 535 25.39 -7.65 7.03
C VAL A 535 24.48 -7.62 5.79
N CYS A 536 24.13 -6.43 5.32
CA CYS A 536 23.36 -6.21 4.10
C CYS A 536 24.24 -5.85 2.90
N ARG A 537 25.57 -6.08 2.95
CA ARG A 537 26.47 -5.87 1.80
C ARG A 537 26.60 -7.13 0.95
N LEU A 538 27.06 -6.93 -0.28
CA LEU A 538 27.45 -8.05 -1.15
C LEU A 538 28.76 -8.66 -0.63
N ALA A 539 28.85 -9.99 -0.63
CA ALA A 539 30.02 -10.74 -0.24
C ALA A 539 30.46 -11.70 -1.34
N ILE A 540 31.78 -11.88 -1.45
CA ILE A 540 32.42 -12.97 -2.20
C ILE A 540 32.78 -14.04 -1.17
N ALA A 541 32.34 -15.28 -1.38
CA ALA A 541 32.46 -16.34 -0.40
C ALA A 541 32.72 -17.71 -1.03
N LEU A 542 33.10 -18.68 -0.19
CA LEU A 542 33.11 -20.10 -0.54
C LEU A 542 31.67 -20.66 -0.60
N PRO A 543 31.42 -21.71 -1.41
CA PRO A 543 30.12 -22.36 -1.51
C PRO A 543 29.72 -23.05 -0.19
N VAL A 544 28.46 -23.47 -0.10
CA VAL A 544 27.95 -24.24 1.04
C VAL A 544 28.64 -25.61 1.08
N LYS A 545 29.13 -26.02 2.25
CA LYS A 545 29.74 -27.35 2.45
C LYS A 545 29.19 -27.98 3.72
N ASP A 546 28.73 -29.23 3.63
CA ASP A 546 28.18 -30.00 4.75
C ASP A 546 27.05 -29.27 5.50
N GLY A 547 26.19 -28.57 4.76
CA GLY A 547 25.09 -27.78 5.31
C GLY A 547 25.51 -26.49 6.05
N LYS A 548 26.80 -26.16 6.03
CA LYS A 548 27.34 -24.91 6.58
C LYS A 548 27.64 -23.92 5.47
N VAL A 549 27.24 -22.68 5.73
CA VAL A 549 27.51 -21.53 4.89
C VAL A 549 29.03 -21.33 4.76
N GLY A 550 29.54 -21.22 3.53
CA GLY A 550 30.97 -21.09 3.28
C GLY A 550 31.55 -19.74 3.72
N GLU A 551 32.84 -19.74 4.04
CA GLU A 551 33.58 -18.56 4.54
C GLU A 551 33.47 -17.36 3.59
N VAL A 552 33.31 -16.16 4.15
CA VAL A 552 33.33 -14.90 3.40
C VAL A 552 34.77 -14.46 3.19
N LEU A 553 35.20 -14.41 1.93
CA LEU A 553 36.56 -14.01 1.54
C LEU A 553 36.69 -12.48 1.42
N ALA A 554 35.62 -11.80 1.03
CA ALA A 554 35.59 -10.34 0.95
C ALA A 554 34.16 -9.80 1.05
N VAL A 555 34.02 -8.67 1.74
CA VAL A 555 32.78 -7.86 1.75
C VAL A 555 32.99 -6.66 0.81
N VAL A 556 32.04 -6.45 -0.10
CA VAL A 556 32.10 -5.38 -1.10
C VAL A 556 31.78 -4.04 -0.42
N ARG A 557 32.73 -3.10 -0.47
CA ARG A 557 32.62 -1.75 0.11
C ARG A 557 31.49 -0.91 -0.53
N PRO A 558 31.03 0.19 0.09
CA PRO A 558 30.05 1.10 -0.54
C PRO A 558 30.67 1.94 -1.69
N ASN A 559 29.81 2.67 -2.41
CA ASN A 559 30.16 3.58 -3.51
C ASN A 559 30.80 2.92 -4.73
N THR A 560 30.61 1.62 -4.92
CA THR A 560 31.09 0.88 -6.08
C THR A 560 30.49 1.33 -7.39
N ARG A 561 29.30 1.96 -7.39
CA ARG A 561 28.75 2.59 -8.59
C ARG A 561 29.70 3.63 -9.19
N LYS A 562 30.39 4.40 -8.33
CA LYS A 562 31.36 5.42 -8.73
C LYS A 562 32.75 4.83 -8.94
N GLU A 563 33.18 3.94 -8.05
CA GLU A 563 34.52 3.37 -8.06
C GLU A 563 34.45 1.85 -7.85
N ALA A 564 34.58 1.08 -8.94
CA ALA A 564 34.35 -0.36 -8.90
C ALA A 564 35.24 -1.07 -7.86
N PHE A 565 34.66 -2.06 -7.20
CA PHE A 565 35.40 -2.93 -6.27
C PHE A 565 36.15 -3.99 -7.06
N VAL A 566 37.41 -4.25 -6.70
CA VAL A 566 38.24 -5.27 -7.34
C VAL A 566 38.71 -6.26 -6.28
N PHE A 567 38.38 -7.53 -6.48
CA PHE A 567 38.90 -8.66 -5.72
C PHE A 567 39.92 -9.42 -6.57
N GLU A 568 41.09 -9.71 -6.02
CA GLU A 568 42.10 -10.53 -6.67
C GLU A 568 42.21 -11.87 -5.94
N ALA A 569 41.97 -12.97 -6.64
CA ALA A 569 41.98 -14.32 -6.08
C ALA A 569 43.37 -14.68 -5.55
N GLN A 570 43.48 -14.99 -4.26
CA GLN A 570 44.76 -15.27 -3.60
C GLN A 570 45.28 -16.70 -3.86
N GLN A 571 44.40 -17.60 -4.28
CA GLN A 571 44.68 -18.99 -4.62
C GLN A 571 43.68 -19.46 -5.68
N ASP A 572 43.83 -20.71 -6.13
CA ASP A 572 42.82 -21.35 -6.96
C ASP A 572 41.55 -21.64 -6.14
N TYR A 573 40.41 -21.23 -6.69
CA TYR A 573 39.08 -21.54 -6.16
C TYR A 573 38.28 -22.29 -7.22
N PRO A 574 37.96 -23.57 -7.01
CA PRO A 574 37.10 -24.33 -7.93
C PRO A 574 35.76 -23.62 -8.14
N THR A 575 35.21 -23.07 -7.05
CA THR A 575 33.96 -22.32 -7.04
C THR A 575 34.03 -21.19 -6.02
N LEU A 576 33.60 -20.00 -6.41
CA LEU A 576 33.24 -18.89 -5.54
C LEU A 576 31.75 -18.55 -5.73
N VAL A 577 31.14 -17.96 -4.71
CA VAL A 577 29.75 -17.49 -4.78
C VAL A 577 29.67 -16.01 -4.40
N LEU A 578 28.74 -15.31 -5.03
CA LEU A 578 28.33 -13.95 -4.66
C LEU A 578 26.98 -14.03 -3.94
N ARG A 579 26.90 -13.46 -2.74
CA ARG A 579 25.71 -13.55 -1.87
C ARG A 579 25.61 -12.36 -0.91
N ILE A 580 24.46 -12.19 -0.27
CA ILE A 580 24.34 -11.26 0.86
C ILE A 580 25.21 -11.73 2.03
N ASN A 581 25.89 -10.81 2.71
CA ASN A 581 26.78 -11.07 3.84
C ASN A 581 26.03 -11.40 5.15
N SER A 582 24.89 -12.09 5.05
CA SER A 582 24.05 -12.38 6.21
C SER A 582 24.78 -13.29 7.22
N LYS A 583 24.56 -13.02 8.51
CA LYS A 583 24.99 -13.90 9.61
C LYS A 583 24.02 -15.07 9.86
N ASP A 584 22.85 -15.05 9.22
CA ASP A 584 21.83 -16.10 9.37
C ASP A 584 22.08 -17.26 8.40
N ILE A 585 21.85 -18.48 8.87
CA ILE A 585 22.06 -19.69 8.06
C ILE A 585 20.89 -19.99 7.11
N SER A 586 19.70 -19.42 7.35
CA SER A 586 18.46 -19.86 6.71
C SER A 586 18.20 -19.23 5.34
N TYR A 587 18.78 -18.06 5.01
CA TYR A 587 18.64 -17.22 3.78
C TYR A 587 17.23 -17.04 3.19
N SER A 588 16.45 -18.10 3.02
CA SER A 588 15.06 -18.21 2.54
C SER A 588 14.10 -17.09 2.94
N GLY A 589 14.26 -16.50 4.13
CA GLY A 589 13.44 -15.38 4.62
C GLY A 589 13.88 -13.98 4.16
N ASN A 590 15.05 -13.85 3.52
CA ASN A 590 15.66 -12.58 3.16
C ASN A 590 14.97 -11.96 1.93
N PRO A 591 14.42 -10.74 2.02
CA PRO A 591 13.75 -10.11 0.90
C PRO A 591 14.74 -9.43 -0.06
N GLY A 592 14.45 -9.49 -1.36
CA GLY A 592 15.06 -8.63 -2.39
C GLY A 592 16.23 -9.24 -3.17
N SER A 593 16.75 -8.43 -4.10
CA SER A 593 17.89 -8.76 -4.97
C SER A 593 18.61 -7.49 -5.42
N VAL A 594 19.86 -7.66 -5.84
CA VAL A 594 20.72 -6.56 -6.30
C VAL A 594 21.39 -6.93 -7.62
N GLU A 595 21.68 -5.93 -8.44
CA GLU A 595 22.32 -6.08 -9.74
C GLU A 595 23.68 -5.37 -9.76
N TYR A 596 24.71 -6.09 -10.16
CA TYR A 596 26.08 -5.59 -10.35
C TYR A 596 26.57 -5.85 -11.77
N LYS A 597 27.32 -4.91 -12.34
CA LYS A 597 28.17 -5.19 -13.50
C LYS A 597 29.39 -5.95 -12.99
N LEU A 598 29.53 -7.19 -13.44
CA LEU A 598 30.58 -8.13 -13.09
C LEU A 598 31.56 -8.24 -14.26
N SER A 599 32.85 -8.13 -13.97
CA SER A 599 33.93 -8.38 -14.91
C SER A 599 34.90 -9.38 -14.29
N VAL A 600 35.30 -10.38 -15.06
CA VAL A 600 36.30 -11.38 -14.65
C VAL A 600 37.47 -11.31 -15.61
N GLN A 601 38.68 -11.25 -15.07
CA GLN A 601 39.93 -11.21 -15.82
C GLN A 601 40.89 -12.26 -15.24
N PRO A 602 41.11 -13.40 -15.93
CA PRO A 602 42.11 -14.40 -15.54
C PRO A 602 43.53 -13.81 -15.50
N PRO A 603 44.47 -14.44 -14.76
CA PRO A 603 45.86 -13.98 -14.70
C PRO A 603 46.49 -13.97 -16.11
N GLY A 604 47.12 -12.84 -16.46
CA GLY A 604 47.76 -12.65 -17.77
C GLY A 604 46.81 -12.44 -18.96
N ALA A 605 45.49 -12.49 -18.76
CA ALA A 605 44.52 -12.20 -19.81
C ALA A 605 44.34 -10.68 -20.03
N PRO A 606 44.08 -10.22 -21.27
CA PRO A 606 43.77 -8.81 -21.49
C PRO A 606 42.49 -8.42 -20.76
N ALA A 607 42.42 -7.15 -20.32
CA ALA A 607 41.21 -6.61 -19.71
C ALA A 607 40.01 -6.81 -20.66
N PRO A 608 38.86 -7.27 -20.16
CA PRO A 608 37.69 -7.47 -21.01
C PRO A 608 37.29 -6.14 -21.65
N ARG A 609 37.25 -6.12 -22.99
CA ARG A 609 36.80 -4.95 -23.76
C ARG A 609 35.31 -5.06 -24.00
N GLU A 610 34.62 -3.91 -23.95
CA GLU A 610 33.23 -3.81 -24.40
C GLU A 610 33.20 -4.14 -25.91
N GLU A 611 32.45 -5.16 -26.31
CA GLU A 611 32.40 -5.61 -27.71
C GLU A 611 31.94 -4.48 -28.63
N ALA A 612 32.64 -4.31 -29.77
CA ALA A 612 32.32 -3.29 -30.76
C ALA A 612 30.90 -3.47 -31.33
N PRO A 613 30.20 -2.37 -31.70
CA PRO A 613 28.89 -2.48 -32.33
C PRO A 613 28.97 -3.26 -33.67
N PRO A 614 27.87 -3.91 -34.10
CA PRO A 614 27.83 -4.66 -35.36
C PRO A 614 28.29 -3.81 -36.55
N LYS A 615 29.00 -4.44 -37.49
CA LYS A 615 29.42 -3.78 -38.76
C LYS A 615 28.19 -3.17 -39.45
N GLY A 616 28.26 -1.87 -39.76
CA GLY A 616 27.16 -1.09 -40.34
C GLY A 616 26.54 -0.08 -39.37
N PHE A 617 26.46 -0.39 -38.07
CA PHE A 617 25.93 0.54 -37.06
C PHE A 617 26.88 1.72 -36.81
N ALA A 618 28.19 1.45 -36.79
CA ALA A 618 29.21 2.49 -36.65
C ALA A 618 29.22 3.50 -37.81
N ALA A 619 28.94 3.06 -39.05
CA ALA A 619 28.87 3.95 -40.22
C ALA A 619 27.62 4.86 -40.20
N LEU A 620 26.61 4.50 -39.41
CA LEU A 620 25.39 5.28 -39.20
C LEU A 620 25.43 6.14 -37.92
N GLY A 621 26.57 6.16 -37.20
CA GLY A 621 26.74 6.85 -35.93
C GLY A 621 25.96 6.22 -34.76
N LEU A 622 25.57 4.95 -34.87
CA LEU A 622 24.75 4.24 -33.88
C LEU A 622 25.60 3.27 -33.05
N GLY A 623 25.36 3.22 -31.73
CA GLY A 623 25.88 2.19 -30.83
C GLY A 623 25.07 0.87 -30.91
N ARG A 624 25.30 -0.11 -30.03
CA ARG A 624 24.50 -1.36 -30.00
C ARG A 624 23.00 -1.13 -29.74
N THR A 625 22.62 0.05 -29.24
CA THR A 625 21.24 0.45 -28.96
C THR A 625 20.85 1.62 -29.87
N MET A 626 19.74 1.47 -30.61
CA MET A 626 19.13 2.56 -31.38
C MET A 626 17.97 3.16 -30.58
N LEU A 627 18.20 4.33 -29.98
CA LEU A 627 17.15 5.09 -29.29
C LEU A 627 16.37 5.92 -30.30
N LEU A 628 15.04 6.02 -30.19
CA LEU A 628 14.27 6.98 -30.96
C LEU A 628 14.58 8.39 -30.44
N THR A 629 15.38 9.13 -31.19
CA THR A 629 15.86 10.47 -30.84
C THR A 629 15.65 11.39 -32.03
N GLY A 630 15.55 12.70 -31.82
CA GLY A 630 15.38 13.69 -32.90
C GLY A 630 16.32 13.50 -34.09
N SER A 631 17.53 12.99 -33.85
CA SER A 631 18.55 12.70 -34.87
C SER A 631 18.28 11.50 -35.79
N ASN A 632 17.37 10.58 -35.44
CA ASN A 632 17.06 9.40 -36.25
C ASN A 632 15.56 9.21 -36.56
N GLU A 633 14.72 10.19 -36.21
CA GLU A 633 13.29 10.23 -36.54
C GLU A 633 13.04 10.06 -38.04
N ALA A 634 13.87 10.65 -38.89
CA ALA A 634 13.75 10.57 -40.35
C ALA A 634 13.84 9.14 -40.94
N ARG A 635 14.28 8.15 -40.14
CA ARG A 635 14.33 6.74 -40.55
C ARG A 635 13.00 6.01 -40.36
N TRP A 636 12.07 6.63 -39.65
CA TRP A 636 10.75 6.09 -39.35
C TRP A 636 9.72 6.74 -40.26
N GLU A 637 9.08 5.93 -41.09
CA GLU A 637 8.05 6.38 -42.03
C GLU A 637 6.68 5.90 -41.56
N PRO A 638 5.79 6.80 -41.11
CA PRO A 638 4.41 6.46 -40.82
C PRO A 638 3.70 6.02 -42.10
N THR A 639 3.12 4.83 -42.10
CA THR A 639 2.44 4.26 -43.29
C THR A 639 0.92 4.19 -43.10
N LYS A 640 0.42 4.23 -41.86
CA LYS A 640 -1.02 4.25 -41.53
C LYS A 640 -1.26 4.84 -40.13
N GLY A 641 -2.37 5.56 -39.94
CA GLY A 641 -2.88 6.02 -38.65
C GLY A 641 -2.57 7.48 -38.30
N GLU A 642 -2.95 7.92 -37.09
CA GLU A 642 -2.89 9.33 -36.64
C GLU A 642 -1.63 9.68 -35.81
N TRP A 643 -0.69 8.75 -35.67
CA TRP A 643 0.50 8.96 -34.84
C TRP A 643 1.52 9.91 -35.50
N LYS A 644 2.23 10.66 -34.67
CA LYS A 644 3.35 11.53 -35.04
C LYS A 644 4.57 11.18 -34.19
N ILE A 645 5.74 11.32 -34.78
CA ILE A 645 7.02 11.26 -34.08
C ILE A 645 7.54 12.69 -33.99
N GLU A 646 7.63 13.21 -32.77
CA GLU A 646 8.17 14.54 -32.51
C GLU A 646 9.09 14.51 -31.28
N LYS A 647 10.31 15.01 -31.42
CA LYS A 647 11.29 15.17 -30.33
C LYS A 647 11.64 13.87 -29.58
N GLY A 648 11.74 12.76 -30.29
CA GLY A 648 12.05 11.43 -29.76
C GLY A 648 10.86 10.75 -29.09
N VAL A 649 9.64 11.29 -29.24
CA VAL A 649 8.43 10.76 -28.63
C VAL A 649 7.41 10.44 -29.72
N LEU A 650 6.88 9.21 -29.65
CA LEU A 650 5.79 8.77 -30.50
C LEU A 650 4.46 9.06 -29.79
N THR A 651 3.61 9.88 -30.40
CA THR A 651 2.32 10.33 -29.83
C THR A 651 1.18 10.14 -30.83
N GLY A 652 -0.03 9.84 -30.37
CA GLY A 652 -1.22 9.77 -31.22
C GLY A 652 -2.31 8.81 -30.72
N THR A 653 -3.35 8.63 -31.53
CA THR A 653 -4.57 7.86 -31.21
C THR A 653 -4.85 6.79 -32.29
N GLY A 654 -5.48 5.68 -31.90
CA GLY A 654 -5.89 4.60 -32.82
C GLY A 654 -4.78 3.66 -33.32
N ASP A 655 -5.16 2.69 -34.16
CA ASP A 655 -4.23 1.72 -34.77
C ASP A 655 -3.37 2.40 -35.85
N SER A 656 -2.04 2.37 -35.66
CA SER A 656 -1.09 2.99 -36.60
C SER A 656 0.09 2.07 -36.90
N ILE A 657 0.70 2.27 -38.06
CA ILE A 657 1.84 1.47 -38.56
C ILE A 657 2.95 2.43 -38.99
N ALA A 658 4.19 2.15 -38.58
CA ALA A 658 5.38 2.87 -39.02
C ALA A 658 6.49 1.89 -39.39
N HIS A 659 7.22 2.19 -40.46
CA HIS A 659 8.34 1.38 -40.94
C HIS A 659 9.68 2.05 -40.62
N CYS A 660 10.59 1.32 -39.97
CA CYS A 660 11.96 1.78 -39.76
C CYS A 660 12.87 1.24 -40.87
N LYS A 661 13.45 2.12 -41.69
CA LYS A 661 14.39 1.72 -42.76
C LYS A 661 15.81 1.62 -42.23
N VAL A 662 16.27 0.38 -41.97
CA VAL A 662 17.65 0.07 -41.56
C VAL A 662 18.15 -1.17 -42.29
N THR A 663 19.37 -1.10 -42.84
CA THR A 663 20.06 -2.25 -43.44
C THR A 663 21.01 -2.86 -42.40
N VAL A 664 20.88 -4.16 -42.14
CA VAL A 664 21.70 -4.90 -41.17
C VAL A 664 22.24 -6.18 -41.82
N ALA A 665 23.53 -6.48 -41.63
CA ALA A 665 24.13 -7.72 -42.14
C ALA A 665 23.98 -8.86 -41.10
N PRO A 666 23.52 -10.06 -41.49
CA PRO A 666 23.40 -11.20 -40.58
C PRO A 666 24.76 -11.83 -40.21
N PRO A 667 24.84 -12.55 -39.07
CA PRO A 667 23.77 -12.77 -38.10
C PRO A 667 23.59 -11.56 -37.17
N PHE A 668 22.34 -11.17 -36.91
CA PHE A 668 22.03 -10.11 -35.96
C PHE A 668 20.84 -10.52 -35.07
N ALA A 669 20.79 -9.95 -33.88
CA ALA A 669 19.63 -9.98 -33.00
C ALA A 669 19.19 -8.53 -32.77
N LEU A 670 17.89 -8.28 -32.86
CA LEU A 670 17.29 -6.97 -32.60
C LEU A 670 16.54 -7.04 -31.27
N GLU A 671 16.97 -6.24 -30.31
CA GLU A 671 16.27 -6.05 -29.03
C GLU A 671 15.68 -4.64 -29.03
N PHE A 672 14.38 -4.52 -28.73
CA PHE A 672 13.69 -3.23 -28.69
C PHE A 672 13.14 -2.95 -27.30
N LYS A 673 13.38 -1.73 -26.80
CA LYS A 673 12.81 -1.24 -25.55
C LYS A 673 11.94 -0.03 -25.83
N ILE A 674 10.65 -0.13 -25.51
CA ILE A 674 9.69 0.96 -25.67
C ILE A 674 9.30 1.44 -24.27
N LYS A 675 9.61 2.70 -23.98
CA LYS A 675 9.19 3.37 -22.76
C LYS A 675 7.85 4.06 -23.02
N VAL A 676 6.79 3.54 -22.41
CA VAL A 676 5.43 4.09 -22.54
C VAL A 676 5.27 5.22 -21.52
N LEU A 677 4.91 6.42 -21.98
CA LEU A 677 4.63 7.54 -21.08
C LEU A 677 3.27 7.35 -20.39
N ALA A 678 3.12 7.94 -19.21
CA ALA A 678 1.89 7.84 -18.43
C ALA A 678 0.66 8.28 -19.27
N GLY A 679 -0.39 7.45 -19.29
CA GLY A 679 -1.62 7.69 -20.03
C GLY A 679 -1.69 7.05 -21.43
N MET A 680 -0.58 6.53 -21.98
CA MET A 680 -0.57 5.85 -23.28
C MET A 680 -0.78 4.33 -23.15
N ARG A 681 -1.52 3.72 -24.09
CA ARG A 681 -1.86 2.28 -24.08
C ARG A 681 -1.62 1.61 -25.45
N PRO A 682 -0.36 1.35 -25.84
CA PRO A 682 -0.07 0.78 -27.16
C PRO A 682 -0.39 -0.72 -27.21
N ALA A 683 -1.27 -1.13 -28.12
CA ALA A 683 -1.31 -2.51 -28.62
C ALA A 683 -0.29 -2.65 -29.77
N ARG A 684 0.46 -3.75 -29.85
CA ARG A 684 1.53 -3.90 -30.86
C ARG A 684 1.42 -5.21 -31.61
N GLN A 685 1.60 -5.14 -32.93
CA GLN A 685 1.90 -6.25 -33.80
C GLN A 685 3.16 -5.90 -34.59
N ILE A 686 4.21 -6.71 -34.48
CA ILE A 686 5.50 -6.48 -35.14
C ILE A 686 5.61 -7.47 -36.29
N GLY A 687 5.75 -6.96 -37.52
CA GLY A 687 6.02 -7.75 -38.71
C GLY A 687 7.39 -7.43 -39.29
N PHE A 688 8.10 -8.44 -39.79
CA PHE A 688 9.36 -8.27 -40.51
C PHE A 688 9.10 -8.48 -42.00
N GLY A 689 9.39 -7.47 -42.82
CA GLY A 689 9.45 -7.60 -44.27
C GLY A 689 10.91 -7.73 -44.70
N VAL A 690 11.33 -8.91 -45.16
CA VAL A 690 12.64 -9.09 -45.79
C VAL A 690 12.50 -8.70 -47.25
N VAL A 691 13.06 -7.55 -47.64
CA VAL A 691 13.28 -7.23 -49.05
C VAL A 691 14.69 -7.70 -49.37
N CYS A 692 14.83 -8.91 -49.92
CA CYS A 692 16.07 -9.32 -50.55
C CYS A 692 16.27 -8.44 -51.78
N GLN A 693 17.36 -7.67 -51.82
CA GLN A 693 17.90 -7.15 -53.07
C GLN A 693 18.81 -8.19 -53.71
#